data_AF-A0A3M0G973-F1
#
_entry.id   AF-A0A3M0G973-F1
#
_cell.length_a   1.000
_cell.length_b   1.000
_cell.length_c   1.000
_cell.angle_alpha   90.00
_cell.angle_beta   90.00
_cell.angle_gamma   90.00
#
_symmetry.space_group_name_H-M   'P 1'
#
loop_
_entity.id
_entity.type
_entity.pdbx_description
1 polymer ?
#
loop_
_entity_poly.entity_id
_entity_poly.type
_entity_poly.pdbx_seq_one_letter_code
_entity_poly.pdbx_strand_id
1 'polypeptide(L)'
;MKKSLVFAFLLLFSATLFAQVTINELDSDTPSTDRLEIIELLTETPEMSLDGFVLVLFNGSDSGGDSSYFVLDLDGLVSDVNGIVLIGNNDVSPVPDFILFDSTIQNGADAVAIYAGDDTDFPEFTVATTTNLIDALVYDTNDSDDTDLLALLGETEQINEGGNGPSDTNSIQADGTGGYNVTLPTPGALNDGSGVIFNLVGYTVAQEQYDEGDAIDIVFTTTENVTEDTTFTFTLDNEGFDTDDFTGATEIIILSGENTATRTITTIDDSEDEGDEVMKITFGDLPDGFKRANDNLEVRIVDNDFTMASWGTPLNPTFDQVESTQPNGYYDPIDGLADDALVQAIQDIIADPDVVRAQTYADVIDILKRADQSPLNSNQVWLVYTEQQRPKLDFQTSGGSNTGLWNREHTYPRSRGGFFDIEADEIADGIDIFFPTKADSLRHANSDAHGLRAADGPENSSRGNQDYGEYSGPTGNQGSFYGDVARSIFFLTIRYNGIDVVSGNPANSTVGQLGDLDVLLEWHRNDPPDDYEMNRNNVVYEWQFNRNPFIDMPDLAEYIWGNNVGDTWTNPLRVDEFSAVDVRVYPNPSNRTFTITAPQLSGEAIIYDQTGRRIHSYPFKNIMVLNHNYPSGVYYVTLTSDIGTVTKRLIVR
;
A
#
# COMPACT_ATOMS: atom_id res chain seq x y z
N MET A 1 25.61 -80.08 35.28
CA MET A 1 26.17 -78.71 35.19
C MET A 1 25.49 -77.98 34.04
N LYS A 2 25.21 -76.67 34.23
CA LYS A 2 24.49 -75.72 33.34
C LYS A 2 22.95 -75.88 33.43
N LYS A 3 22.20 -75.19 34.30
CA LYS A 3 22.06 -73.74 34.62
C LYS A 3 21.64 -72.88 33.40
N SER A 4 20.35 -72.54 33.41
CA SER A 4 19.84 -71.18 33.61
C SER A 4 19.38 -70.33 32.42
N LEU A 5 18.20 -69.74 32.68
CA LEU A 5 17.58 -68.51 32.19
C LEU A 5 16.94 -68.49 30.79
N VAL A 6 15.61 -68.66 30.79
CA VAL A 6 14.71 -68.02 29.82
C VAL A 6 14.29 -66.69 30.45
N PHE A 7 14.68 -65.57 29.83
CA PHE A 7 14.17 -64.23 30.14
C PHE A 7 12.84 -64.07 29.41
N ALA A 8 11.75 -63.88 30.16
CA ALA A 8 10.49 -63.42 29.60
C ALA A 8 10.55 -61.88 29.58
N PHE A 9 10.60 -61.31 28.38
CA PHE A 9 10.48 -59.87 28.17
C PHE A 9 8.98 -59.54 28.23
N LEU A 10 8.52 -58.96 29.35
CA LEU A 10 7.19 -58.38 29.45
C LEU A 10 7.25 -57.04 28.69
N LEU A 11 6.76 -57.00 27.46
CA LEU A 11 6.45 -55.76 26.75
C LEU A 11 5.25 -55.14 27.47
N LEU A 12 5.52 -54.17 28.35
CA LEU A 12 4.54 -53.18 28.76
C LEU A 12 4.24 -52.32 27.54
N PHE A 13 3.16 -52.66 26.81
CA PHE A 13 2.47 -51.69 25.98
C PHE A 13 1.89 -50.65 26.95
N SER A 14 2.61 -49.55 27.16
CA SER A 14 1.98 -48.31 27.58
C SER A 14 1.18 -47.87 26.36
N ALA A 15 -0.13 -48.06 26.41
CA ALA A 15 -1.02 -47.24 25.61
C ALA A 15 -0.84 -45.84 26.20
N THR A 16 -0.13 -44.98 25.50
CA THR A 16 -0.23 -43.53 25.71
C THR A 16 -1.66 -43.19 25.34
N LEU A 17 -2.54 -43.09 26.34
CA LEU A 17 -3.76 -42.31 26.19
C LEU A 17 -3.25 -40.90 25.94
N PHE A 18 -3.42 -40.39 24.72
CA PHE A 18 -3.27 -38.97 24.48
C PHE A 18 -4.36 -38.30 25.34
N ALA A 19 -3.96 -37.31 26.13
CA ALA A 19 -4.94 -36.46 26.81
C ALA A 19 -5.80 -35.80 25.73
N GLN A 20 -7.11 -35.74 25.96
CA GLN A 20 -8.07 -35.32 24.93
C GLN A 20 -8.19 -33.78 24.91
N VAL A 21 -8.31 -33.22 23.72
CA VAL A 21 -8.67 -31.82 23.47
C VAL A 21 -10.07 -31.82 22.84
N THR A 22 -10.95 -30.93 23.29
CA THR A 22 -12.33 -30.83 22.79
C THR A 22 -12.69 -29.40 22.44
N ILE A 23 -13.61 -29.23 21.50
CA ILE A 23 -14.21 -27.95 21.14
C ILE A 23 -15.21 -27.58 22.24
N ASN A 24 -14.87 -26.57 23.04
CA ASN A 24 -15.66 -26.15 24.19
C ASN A 24 -16.70 -25.09 23.85
N GLU A 25 -16.34 -24.13 23.01
CA GLU A 25 -17.20 -23.04 22.60
C GLU A 25 -16.88 -22.59 21.18
N LEU A 26 -17.90 -22.26 20.40
CA LEU A 26 -17.78 -21.67 19.07
C LEU A 26 -18.76 -20.50 18.96
N ASP A 27 -18.26 -19.33 18.56
CA ASP A 27 -19.08 -18.18 18.16
C ASP A 27 -18.72 -17.84 16.71
N SER A 28 -19.62 -18.14 15.77
CA SER A 28 -19.36 -18.07 14.32
C SER A 28 -20.04 -16.90 13.61
N ASP A 29 -20.97 -16.20 14.27
CA ASP A 29 -21.70 -15.07 13.72
C ASP A 29 -21.79 -14.00 14.80
N THR A 30 -21.19 -12.84 14.56
CA THR A 30 -21.20 -11.73 15.51
C THR A 30 -21.63 -10.43 14.84
N PRO A 31 -22.06 -9.39 15.60
CA PRO A 31 -22.66 -8.23 14.96
C PRO A 31 -21.70 -7.52 14.00
N SER A 32 -22.25 -7.01 12.90
CA SER A 32 -21.55 -6.18 11.91
C SER A 32 -20.59 -6.92 10.98
N THR A 33 -19.30 -6.95 11.30
CA THR A 33 -18.23 -7.46 10.43
C THR A 33 -17.51 -8.64 11.08
N ASP A 34 -18.22 -9.39 11.92
CA ASP A 34 -17.73 -10.61 12.55
C ASP A 34 -16.38 -10.45 13.28
N ARG A 35 -16.29 -9.43 14.14
CA ARG A 35 -15.05 -9.10 14.88
C ARG A 35 -14.99 -9.69 16.28
N LEU A 36 -15.94 -10.54 16.67
CA LEU A 36 -15.96 -11.17 18.00
C LEU A 36 -16.05 -12.70 17.92
N GLU A 37 -15.78 -13.28 16.75
CA GLU A 37 -15.76 -14.72 16.52
C GLU A 37 -14.73 -15.42 17.40
N ILE A 38 -15.09 -16.58 17.94
CA ILE A 38 -14.20 -17.40 18.78
C ILE A 38 -14.33 -18.89 18.51
N ILE A 39 -13.22 -19.59 18.75
CA ILE A 39 -13.17 -21.02 18.99
C ILE A 39 -12.43 -21.20 20.31
N GLU A 40 -13.08 -21.84 21.27
CA GLU A 40 -12.48 -22.18 22.54
C GLU A 40 -12.24 -23.68 22.63
N LEU A 41 -11.02 -24.06 22.97
CA LEU A 41 -10.62 -25.44 23.18
C LEU A 41 -10.51 -25.72 24.68
N LEU A 42 -10.97 -26.90 25.09
CA LEU A 42 -10.80 -27.41 26.45
C LEU A 42 -9.94 -28.66 26.46
N THR A 43 -8.93 -28.66 27.31
CA THR A 43 -7.99 -29.76 27.52
C THR A 43 -8.38 -30.58 28.74
N GLU A 44 -8.17 -31.91 28.68
CA GLU A 44 -8.48 -32.81 29.82
C GLU A 44 -7.69 -32.44 31.08
N THR A 45 -6.47 -31.92 30.92
CA THR A 45 -5.62 -31.45 32.01
C THR A 45 -5.23 -29.98 31.78
N PRO A 46 -5.40 -29.09 32.78
CA PRO A 46 -4.90 -27.72 32.70
C PRO A 46 -3.40 -27.66 32.42
N GLU A 47 -2.94 -26.54 31.85
CA GLU A 47 -1.52 -26.31 31.51
C GLU A 47 -0.95 -27.37 30.55
N MET A 48 -1.81 -27.91 29.68
CA MET A 48 -1.44 -28.90 28.67
C MET A 48 -0.98 -28.21 27.40
N SER A 49 0.17 -28.64 26.86
CA SER A 49 0.61 -28.27 25.51
C SER A 49 -0.25 -28.95 24.46
N LEU A 50 -0.59 -28.19 23.41
CA LEU A 50 -1.35 -28.64 22.26
C LEU A 50 -0.44 -29.11 21.11
N ASP A 51 0.84 -29.36 21.38
CA ASP A 51 1.79 -29.84 20.37
C ASP A 51 1.33 -31.18 19.77
N GLY A 52 1.32 -31.26 18.43
CA GLY A 52 0.87 -32.39 17.63
C GLY A 52 -0.63 -32.43 17.37
N PHE A 53 -1.33 -31.31 17.59
CA PHE A 53 -2.72 -31.12 17.18
C PHE A 53 -2.85 -29.99 16.16
N VAL A 54 -3.82 -30.13 15.26
CA VAL A 54 -4.16 -29.13 14.25
C VAL A 54 -5.66 -28.86 14.26
N LEU A 55 -6.03 -27.59 14.19
CA LEU A 55 -7.41 -27.12 14.02
C LEU A 55 -7.67 -26.89 12.53
N VAL A 56 -8.81 -27.37 12.04
CA VAL A 56 -9.20 -27.25 10.63
C VAL A 56 -10.65 -26.77 10.54
N LEU A 57 -10.88 -25.76 9.69
CA LEU A 57 -12.21 -25.29 9.34
C LEU A 57 -12.62 -25.76 7.95
N PHE A 58 -13.84 -26.27 7.80
CA PHE A 58 -14.38 -26.86 6.58
C PHE A 58 -15.60 -26.10 6.10
N ASN A 59 -15.69 -25.90 4.78
CA ASN A 59 -16.82 -25.25 4.13
C ASN A 59 -17.78 -26.29 3.56
N GLY A 60 -18.99 -26.41 4.14
CA GLY A 60 -20.03 -27.37 3.72
C GLY A 60 -21.00 -26.81 2.68
N SER A 61 -20.78 -25.59 2.17
CA SER A 61 -21.57 -25.10 1.03
C SER A 61 -21.34 -25.97 -0.23
N ASP A 62 -22.31 -25.98 -1.15
CA ASP A 62 -22.18 -26.63 -2.46
C ASP A 62 -20.89 -26.22 -3.21
N SER A 63 -20.42 -24.98 -3.01
CA SER A 63 -19.17 -24.47 -3.59
C SER A 63 -17.91 -24.88 -2.83
N GLY A 64 -18.01 -25.08 -1.51
CA GLY A 64 -16.90 -25.51 -0.66
C GLY A 64 -16.65 -27.01 -0.74
N GLY A 65 -17.70 -27.80 -0.92
CA GLY A 65 -17.59 -29.25 -1.13
C GLY A 65 -16.89 -29.96 0.03
N ASP A 66 -17.29 -29.62 1.26
CA ASP A 66 -16.81 -30.21 2.52
C ASP A 66 -15.29 -30.14 2.70
N SER A 67 -14.68 -29.10 2.12
CA SER A 67 -13.23 -28.97 2.03
C SER A 67 -12.68 -27.90 2.96
N SER A 68 -11.44 -28.10 3.41
CA SER A 68 -10.77 -27.18 4.31
C SER A 68 -10.53 -25.83 3.64
N TYR A 69 -10.84 -24.76 4.36
CA TYR A 69 -10.56 -23.38 3.94
C TYR A 69 -9.59 -22.66 4.89
N PHE A 70 -9.41 -23.17 6.11
CA PHE A 70 -8.46 -22.64 7.07
C PHE A 70 -7.87 -23.79 7.90
N VAL A 71 -6.57 -23.69 8.20
CA VAL A 71 -5.81 -24.69 8.95
C VAL A 71 -4.89 -23.93 9.90
N LEU A 72 -4.90 -24.33 11.17
CA LEU A 72 -4.07 -23.75 12.22
C LEU A 72 -3.34 -24.88 12.97
N ASP A 73 -2.01 -24.88 12.85
CA ASP A 73 -1.16 -25.67 13.73
C ASP A 73 -1.24 -25.13 15.16
N LEU A 74 -1.50 -26.01 16.13
CA LEU A 74 -1.67 -25.65 17.54
C LEU A 74 -0.36 -25.82 18.33
N ASP A 75 0.73 -26.23 17.67
CA ASP A 75 2.06 -26.30 18.27
C ASP A 75 2.47 -24.98 18.96
N GLY A 76 2.98 -25.10 20.18
CA GLY A 76 3.39 -23.97 21.01
C GLY A 76 2.27 -23.33 21.84
N LEU A 77 0.99 -23.64 21.58
CA LEU A 77 -0.11 -23.24 22.46
C LEU A 77 -0.18 -24.14 23.69
N VAL A 78 -0.51 -23.54 24.83
CA VAL A 78 -0.66 -24.23 26.11
C VAL A 78 -1.94 -23.74 26.76
N SER A 79 -2.76 -24.66 27.22
CA SER A 79 -4.00 -24.31 27.91
C SER A 79 -3.74 -23.64 29.26
N ASP A 80 -4.67 -22.79 29.70
CA ASP A 80 -4.53 -22.09 30.97
C ASP A 80 -4.86 -22.99 32.18
N VAL A 81 -4.94 -22.39 33.37
CA VAL A 81 -5.28 -23.10 34.63
C VAL A 81 -6.69 -23.69 34.66
N ASN A 82 -7.59 -23.20 33.79
CA ASN A 82 -8.91 -23.77 33.56
C ASN A 82 -8.91 -24.86 32.47
N GLY A 83 -7.78 -25.05 31.78
CA GLY A 83 -7.64 -25.96 30.65
C GLY A 83 -8.10 -25.36 29.33
N ILE A 84 -8.29 -24.04 29.25
CA ILE A 84 -8.79 -23.33 28.08
C ILE A 84 -7.65 -22.83 27.19
N VAL A 85 -7.82 -22.95 25.87
CA VAL A 85 -7.13 -22.13 24.86
C VAL A 85 -8.20 -21.38 24.07
N LEU A 86 -8.11 -20.05 24.05
CA LEU A 86 -9.03 -19.19 23.32
C LEU A 86 -8.41 -18.76 21.99
N ILE A 87 -9.12 -18.99 20.89
CA ILE A 87 -8.73 -18.60 19.54
C ILE A 87 -9.82 -17.66 19.02
N GLY A 88 -9.48 -16.51 18.46
CA GLY A 88 -10.50 -15.55 18.01
C GLY A 88 -9.94 -14.20 17.61
N ASN A 89 -10.81 -13.22 17.39
CA ASN A 89 -10.39 -11.88 16.99
C ASN A 89 -9.70 -11.08 18.11
N ASN A 90 -8.90 -10.06 17.75
CA ASN A 90 -8.25 -9.17 18.71
C ASN A 90 -9.23 -8.32 19.56
N ASP A 91 -10.46 -8.11 19.09
CA ASP A 91 -11.50 -7.37 19.83
C ASP A 91 -12.19 -8.21 20.93
N VAL A 92 -11.93 -9.52 20.99
CA VAL A 92 -12.47 -10.43 22.02
C VAL A 92 -11.83 -10.13 23.39
N SER A 93 -12.63 -10.24 24.45
CA SER A 93 -12.18 -10.03 25.83
C SER A 93 -12.55 -11.24 26.71
N PRO A 94 -11.59 -11.93 27.36
CA PRO A 94 -10.16 -11.66 27.34
C PRO A 94 -9.53 -11.88 25.96
N VAL A 95 -8.38 -11.24 25.74
CA VAL A 95 -7.65 -11.36 24.46
C VAL A 95 -7.32 -12.82 24.19
N PRO A 96 -7.64 -13.36 23.00
CA PRO A 96 -7.35 -14.74 22.64
C PRO A 96 -5.86 -15.09 22.74
N ASP A 97 -5.59 -16.36 22.99
CA ASP A 97 -4.24 -16.96 22.99
C ASP A 97 -3.69 -17.07 21.55
N PHE A 98 -4.59 -17.15 20.56
CA PHE A 98 -4.27 -17.01 19.14
C PHE A 98 -5.24 -16.04 18.45
N ILE A 99 -4.69 -15.04 17.76
CA ILE A 99 -5.50 -14.02 17.07
C ILE A 99 -5.81 -14.46 15.64
N LEU A 100 -7.10 -14.51 15.29
CA LEU A 100 -7.61 -14.68 13.93
C LEU A 100 -7.84 -13.31 13.25
N PHE A 101 -7.74 -13.28 11.93
CA PHE A 101 -8.17 -12.12 11.13
C PHE A 101 -9.70 -12.01 11.13
N ASP A 102 -10.22 -10.81 10.88
CA ASP A 102 -11.67 -10.56 10.75
C ASP A 102 -12.30 -11.51 9.71
N SER A 103 -13.47 -12.07 10.02
CA SER A 103 -14.22 -12.98 9.14
C SER A 103 -13.45 -14.25 8.72
N THR A 104 -12.58 -14.75 9.60
CA THR A 104 -11.88 -16.02 9.35
C THR A 104 -12.85 -17.18 9.48
N ILE A 105 -13.75 -17.15 10.46
CA ILE A 105 -14.78 -18.18 10.63
C ILE A 105 -15.91 -17.85 9.64
N GLN A 106 -16.41 -18.87 8.94
CA GLN A 106 -17.47 -18.68 7.97
C GLN A 106 -18.83 -18.96 8.62
N ASN A 107 -19.80 -18.11 8.29
CA ASN A 107 -21.22 -18.32 8.58
C ASN A 107 -21.78 -19.26 7.50
N GLY A 108 -22.38 -20.37 7.92
CA GLY A 108 -22.94 -21.36 7.00
C GLY A 108 -23.01 -22.74 7.62
N ALA A 109 -23.48 -23.72 6.85
CA ALA A 109 -23.39 -25.13 7.21
C ALA A 109 -21.92 -25.58 7.09
N ASP A 110 -21.15 -25.37 8.14
CA ASP A 110 -19.70 -25.49 8.17
C ASP A 110 -19.24 -26.31 9.39
N ALA A 111 -17.94 -26.55 9.52
CA ALA A 111 -17.42 -27.30 10.66
C ALA A 111 -16.05 -26.82 11.14
N VAL A 112 -15.83 -26.96 12.44
CA VAL A 112 -14.52 -26.91 13.09
C VAL A 112 -14.16 -28.32 13.57
N ALA A 113 -12.91 -28.73 13.35
CA ALA A 113 -12.42 -30.03 13.78
C ALA A 113 -10.97 -29.98 14.27
N ILE A 114 -10.65 -30.85 15.22
CA ILE A 114 -9.31 -31.03 15.78
C ILE A 114 -8.79 -32.40 15.35
N TYR A 115 -7.57 -32.44 14.82
CA TYR A 115 -6.90 -33.68 14.43
C TYR A 115 -5.59 -33.84 15.18
N ALA A 116 -5.16 -35.09 15.38
CA ALA A 116 -3.76 -35.37 15.72
C ALA A 116 -2.93 -35.35 14.44
N GLY A 117 -2.06 -34.34 14.31
CA GLY A 117 -1.34 -34.05 13.08
C GLY A 117 -0.74 -32.65 13.10
N ASP A 118 -0.44 -32.16 11.90
CA ASP A 118 0.26 -30.90 11.61
C ASP A 118 -0.46 -30.20 10.44
N ASP A 119 -0.25 -28.90 10.24
CA ASP A 119 -0.91 -28.14 9.15
C ASP A 119 -0.60 -28.71 7.76
N THR A 120 0.60 -29.28 7.58
CA THR A 120 1.02 -29.91 6.32
C THR A 120 0.24 -31.16 5.94
N ASP A 121 -0.50 -31.77 6.89
CA ASP A 121 -1.41 -32.89 6.61
C ASP A 121 -2.71 -32.43 5.91
N PHE A 122 -3.01 -31.13 5.94
CA PHE A 122 -4.20 -30.52 5.33
C PHE A 122 -3.85 -29.44 4.30
N PRO A 123 -3.29 -29.80 3.13
CA PRO A 123 -3.20 -28.86 2.00
C PRO A 123 -4.55 -28.21 1.68
N GLU A 124 -4.52 -27.04 1.04
CA GLU A 124 -5.73 -26.29 0.65
C GLU A 124 -6.76 -27.19 -0.06
N PHE A 125 -8.03 -27.04 0.34
CA PHE A 125 -9.18 -27.82 -0.16
C PHE A 125 -9.12 -29.33 0.18
N THR A 126 -8.58 -29.69 1.34
CA THR A 126 -8.63 -31.08 1.82
C THR A 126 -10.03 -31.42 2.31
N VAL A 127 -10.64 -32.48 1.79
CA VAL A 127 -11.99 -32.93 2.20
C VAL A 127 -11.96 -33.47 3.64
N ALA A 128 -13.00 -33.15 4.41
CA ALA A 128 -13.19 -33.60 5.80
C ALA A 128 -13.06 -35.13 5.96
N THR A 129 -12.53 -35.58 7.10
CA THR A 129 -12.31 -37.02 7.34
C THR A 129 -12.32 -37.37 8.83
N THR A 130 -12.60 -38.64 9.15
CA THR A 130 -12.43 -39.19 10.51
C THR A 130 -11.01 -39.71 10.77
N THR A 131 -10.11 -39.63 9.79
CA THR A 131 -8.73 -40.11 9.94
C THR A 131 -7.97 -39.21 10.91
N ASN A 132 -7.49 -39.77 12.02
CA ASN A 132 -6.82 -39.03 13.10
C ASN A 132 -7.68 -37.92 13.77
N LEU A 133 -8.99 -37.94 13.56
CA LEU A 133 -9.91 -36.99 14.17
C LEU A 133 -9.95 -37.18 15.69
N ILE A 134 -9.89 -36.06 16.42
CA ILE A 134 -9.92 -36.00 17.88
C ILE A 134 -11.28 -35.49 18.36
N ASP A 135 -11.77 -34.41 17.75
CA ASP A 135 -13.07 -33.83 18.04
C ASP A 135 -13.58 -33.02 16.84
N ALA A 136 -14.89 -32.89 16.68
CA ALA A 136 -15.51 -32.10 15.62
C ALA A 136 -16.84 -31.49 16.07
N LEU A 137 -17.14 -30.31 15.54
CA LEU A 137 -18.42 -29.63 15.66
C LEU A 137 -18.85 -29.16 14.27
N VAL A 138 -20.00 -29.65 13.81
CA VAL A 138 -20.68 -29.13 12.62
C VAL A 138 -21.73 -28.12 13.09
N TYR A 139 -21.71 -26.93 12.52
CA TYR A 139 -22.51 -25.79 12.96
C TYR A 139 -23.24 -25.10 11.79
N ASP A 140 -24.22 -24.25 12.11
CA ASP A 140 -24.86 -23.35 11.15
C ASP A 140 -25.43 -22.07 11.75
N THR A 141 -25.85 -21.16 10.86
CA THR A 141 -26.49 -19.87 11.19
C THR A 141 -27.93 -19.79 10.68
N ASN A 142 -28.70 -20.89 10.80
CA ASN A 142 -30.02 -21.18 10.24
C ASN A 142 -30.04 -21.78 8.82
N ASP A 143 -28.97 -22.46 8.45
CA ASP A 143 -28.88 -23.21 7.21
C ASP A 143 -29.53 -24.59 7.33
N SER A 144 -29.62 -25.31 6.21
CA SER A 144 -30.05 -26.72 6.25
C SER A 144 -28.87 -27.61 6.60
N ASP A 145 -29.12 -28.64 7.42
CA ASP A 145 -28.13 -29.67 7.77
C ASP A 145 -27.40 -30.23 6.53
N ASP A 146 -26.07 -30.13 6.55
CA ASP A 146 -25.22 -30.82 5.60
C ASP A 146 -24.97 -32.26 6.06
N THR A 147 -25.75 -33.18 5.49
CA THR A 147 -25.63 -34.60 5.82
C THR A 147 -24.35 -35.26 5.34
N ASP A 148 -23.70 -34.70 4.31
CA ASP A 148 -22.46 -35.25 3.77
C ASP A 148 -21.28 -34.85 4.67
N LEU A 149 -21.19 -33.56 5.06
CA LEU A 149 -20.21 -33.08 6.04
C LEU A 149 -20.31 -33.79 7.39
N LEU A 150 -21.54 -33.93 7.92
CA LEU A 150 -21.80 -34.72 9.14
C LEU A 150 -21.24 -36.15 9.02
N ALA A 151 -21.49 -36.81 7.89
CA ALA A 151 -21.02 -38.17 7.67
C ALA A 151 -19.49 -38.27 7.52
N LEU A 152 -18.84 -37.24 6.95
CA LEU A 152 -17.38 -37.18 6.78
C LEU A 152 -16.64 -37.00 8.11
N LEU A 153 -17.22 -36.25 9.04
CA LEU A 153 -16.68 -36.02 10.38
C LEU A 153 -17.18 -37.03 11.43
N GLY A 154 -18.19 -37.84 11.09
CA GLY A 154 -18.74 -38.84 12.02
C GLY A 154 -19.71 -38.24 13.04
N GLU A 155 -20.20 -37.04 12.79
CA GLU A 155 -21.15 -36.31 13.61
C GLU A 155 -22.60 -36.69 13.28
N THR A 156 -23.50 -36.45 14.23
CA THR A 156 -24.93 -36.81 14.07
C THR A 156 -25.88 -35.64 14.12
N GLU A 157 -25.37 -34.46 14.43
CA GLU A 157 -26.15 -33.23 14.60
C GLU A 157 -25.34 -32.05 14.11
N GLN A 158 -25.98 -31.15 13.36
CA GLN A 158 -25.46 -29.84 13.02
C GLN A 158 -26.11 -28.82 13.96
N ILE A 159 -25.31 -28.06 14.70
CA ILE A 159 -25.79 -27.18 15.75
C ILE A 159 -26.03 -25.77 15.18
N ASN A 160 -27.28 -25.32 15.23
CA ASN A 160 -27.67 -23.98 14.77
C ASN A 160 -27.46 -22.93 15.88
N GLU A 161 -26.48 -22.04 15.70
CA GLU A 161 -26.16 -20.92 16.59
C GLU A 161 -27.31 -19.89 16.72
N GLY A 162 -28.15 -19.77 15.69
CA GLY A 162 -29.39 -19.00 15.71
C GLY A 162 -30.58 -19.73 16.36
N GLY A 163 -30.39 -20.94 16.87
CA GLY A 163 -31.49 -21.80 17.34
C GLY A 163 -32.28 -21.25 18.55
N ASN A 164 -31.67 -20.39 19.37
CA ASN A 164 -32.25 -19.84 20.59
C ASN A 164 -32.34 -18.29 20.62
N GLY A 165 -32.06 -17.62 19.51
CA GLY A 165 -32.02 -16.15 19.41
C GLY A 165 -31.43 -15.70 18.08
N PRO A 166 -31.16 -14.40 17.90
CA PRO A 166 -30.29 -13.94 16.82
C PRO A 166 -28.93 -14.66 16.92
N SER A 167 -28.44 -15.23 15.82
CA SER A 167 -27.12 -15.89 15.77
C SER A 167 -26.02 -14.93 16.22
N ASP A 168 -26.10 -13.66 15.78
CA ASP A 168 -25.20 -12.54 16.15
C ASP A 168 -25.07 -12.19 17.65
N THR A 169 -25.62 -12.98 18.57
CA THR A 169 -25.54 -12.74 20.02
C THR A 169 -25.31 -14.00 20.85
N ASN A 170 -25.22 -15.18 20.23
CA ASN A 170 -25.06 -16.45 20.93
C ASN A 170 -23.86 -17.21 20.39
N SER A 171 -23.35 -18.12 21.21
CA SER A 171 -22.36 -19.12 20.86
C SER A 171 -22.90 -20.53 21.12
N ILE A 172 -22.23 -21.51 20.53
CA ILE A 172 -22.44 -22.93 20.72
C ILE A 172 -21.49 -23.44 21.82
N GLN A 173 -22.04 -23.79 22.98
CA GLN A 173 -21.28 -24.18 24.18
C GLN A 173 -21.47 -25.66 24.52
N ALA A 174 -20.36 -26.40 24.71
CA ALA A 174 -20.38 -27.78 25.16
C ALA A 174 -21.08 -27.90 26.53
N ASP A 175 -21.96 -28.91 26.67
CA ASP A 175 -22.80 -29.09 27.87
C ASP A 175 -22.22 -30.06 28.91
N GLY A 176 -21.03 -30.62 28.65
CA GLY A 176 -20.34 -31.59 29.49
C GLY A 176 -20.94 -33.00 29.49
N THR A 177 -21.97 -33.26 28.67
CA THR A 177 -22.62 -34.57 28.50
C THR A 177 -22.47 -35.16 27.10
N GLY A 178 -21.75 -34.46 26.22
CA GLY A 178 -21.51 -34.85 24.82
C GLY A 178 -22.49 -34.19 23.84
N GLY A 179 -23.13 -33.09 24.23
CA GLY A 179 -23.92 -32.23 23.35
C GLY A 179 -23.59 -30.75 23.57
N TYR A 180 -24.39 -29.88 22.95
CA TYR A 180 -24.19 -28.44 22.95
C TYR A 180 -25.46 -27.67 23.37
N ASN A 181 -25.25 -26.51 24.00
CA ASN A 181 -26.29 -25.51 24.25
C ASN A 181 -25.94 -24.23 23.50
N VAL A 182 -26.97 -23.54 22.99
CA VAL A 182 -26.82 -22.24 22.33
C VAL A 182 -27.23 -21.15 23.32
N THR A 183 -26.28 -20.29 23.70
CA THR A 183 -26.42 -19.29 24.77
C THR A 183 -25.44 -18.13 24.58
N LEU A 184 -25.46 -17.12 25.45
CA LEU A 184 -24.50 -16.00 25.41
C LEU A 184 -23.05 -16.47 25.56
N PRO A 185 -22.11 -15.86 24.82
CA PRO A 185 -20.72 -16.29 24.82
C PRO A 185 -19.99 -16.09 26.16
N THR A 186 -19.05 -16.99 26.45
CA THR A 186 -18.24 -17.00 27.70
C THR A 186 -16.72 -17.11 27.45
N PRO A 187 -16.13 -16.28 26.58
CA PRO A 187 -14.72 -16.40 26.20
C PRO A 187 -13.79 -16.42 27.41
N GLY A 188 -12.87 -17.38 27.43
CA GLY A 188 -11.84 -17.54 28.44
C GLY A 188 -12.36 -18.04 29.80
N ALA A 189 -13.62 -18.48 29.88
CA ALA A 189 -14.25 -19.00 31.08
C ALA A 189 -14.95 -20.34 30.80
N LEU A 190 -14.95 -21.24 31.78
CA LEU A 190 -15.67 -22.52 31.63
C LEU A 190 -17.17 -22.27 31.47
N ASN A 191 -17.82 -22.95 30.52
CA ASN A 191 -19.24 -22.80 30.19
C ASN A 191 -20.19 -23.03 31.39
N ASP A 192 -19.75 -23.82 32.39
CA ASP A 192 -20.52 -24.08 33.61
C ASP A 192 -20.34 -23.00 34.70
N GLY A 193 -19.52 -21.98 34.42
CA GLY A 193 -19.16 -20.88 35.31
C GLY A 193 -18.23 -21.29 36.46
N SER A 194 -17.63 -22.48 36.41
CA SER A 194 -16.63 -22.91 37.36
C SER A 194 -15.22 -22.41 36.99
N GLY A 195 -14.19 -22.92 37.68
CA GLY A 195 -12.80 -22.55 37.41
C GLY A 195 -12.33 -21.31 38.16
N VAL A 196 -11.13 -20.86 37.78
CA VAL A 196 -10.48 -19.66 38.25
C VAL A 196 -11.01 -18.47 37.45
N ILE A 197 -11.45 -17.44 38.17
CA ILE A 197 -11.81 -16.15 37.59
C ILE A 197 -10.55 -15.29 37.54
N PHE A 198 -10.13 -14.90 36.35
CA PHE A 198 -9.00 -14.01 36.14
C PHE A 198 -9.38 -12.55 36.44
N ASN A 199 -8.46 -11.79 37.02
CA ASN A 199 -8.58 -10.34 37.09
C ASN A 199 -8.12 -9.77 35.73
N LEU A 200 -9.06 -9.28 34.92
CA LEU A 200 -8.70 -8.77 33.60
C LEU A 200 -7.98 -7.44 33.75
N VAL A 201 -6.90 -7.25 33.00
CA VAL A 201 -6.16 -5.99 32.89
C VAL A 201 -6.20 -5.50 31.46
N GLY A 202 -6.69 -4.27 31.27
CA GLY A 202 -6.66 -3.60 29.98
C GLY A 202 -6.06 -2.22 30.11
N TYR A 203 -5.93 -1.53 28.98
CA TYR A 203 -5.51 -0.14 28.93
C TYR A 203 -6.36 0.69 27.98
N THR A 204 -6.24 2.00 28.15
CA THR A 204 -6.87 2.99 27.27
C THR A 204 -5.93 4.15 27.05
N VAL A 205 -6.03 4.75 25.87
CA VAL A 205 -5.45 6.05 25.53
C VAL A 205 -6.59 7.02 25.23
N ALA A 206 -6.32 8.32 25.30
CA ALA A 206 -7.37 9.34 25.15
C ALA A 206 -7.75 9.61 23.68
N GLN A 207 -6.86 9.33 22.74
CA GLN A 207 -7.00 9.59 21.32
C GLN A 207 -6.47 8.41 20.51
N GLU A 208 -6.99 8.24 19.30
CA GLU A 208 -6.49 7.27 18.31
C GLU A 208 -5.32 7.84 17.48
N GLN A 209 -5.07 9.16 17.62
CA GLN A 209 -4.02 9.88 16.90
C GLN A 209 -3.41 10.96 17.80
N TYR A 210 -2.09 11.11 17.72
CA TYR A 210 -1.28 12.14 18.38
C TYR A 210 -0.27 12.73 17.38
N ASP A 211 0.20 13.95 17.65
CA ASP A 211 1.33 14.53 16.90
C ASP A 211 2.65 14.10 17.57
N GLU A 212 3.75 14.11 16.83
CA GLU A 212 5.08 13.98 17.44
C GLU A 212 5.35 15.03 18.52
N GLY A 213 6.09 14.63 19.56
CA GLY A 213 6.33 15.44 20.74
C GLY A 213 5.19 15.45 21.77
N ASP A 214 4.03 14.84 21.46
CA ASP A 214 2.92 14.74 22.39
C ASP A 214 3.20 13.76 23.55
N ALA A 215 2.57 14.06 24.68
CA ALA A 215 2.53 13.15 25.82
C ALA A 215 1.25 12.29 25.76
N ILE A 216 1.44 10.98 25.79
CA ILE A 216 0.37 9.97 25.76
C ILE A 216 0.27 9.33 27.14
N ASP A 217 -0.87 9.53 27.80
CA ASP A 217 -1.20 8.83 29.03
C ASP A 217 -1.89 7.51 28.71
N ILE A 218 -1.19 6.40 28.96
CA ILE A 218 -1.73 5.04 28.89
C ILE A 218 -2.27 4.67 30.28
N VAL A 219 -3.58 4.51 30.39
CA VAL A 219 -4.26 4.23 31.65
C VAL A 219 -4.58 2.74 31.73
N PHE A 220 -3.85 2.02 32.57
CA PHE A 220 -4.06 0.60 32.85
C PHE A 220 -5.13 0.44 33.93
N THR A 221 -6.05 -0.51 33.73
CA THR A 221 -7.16 -0.76 34.65
C THR A 221 -7.41 -2.25 34.81
N THR A 222 -7.52 -2.71 36.06
CA THR A 222 -7.95 -4.06 36.40
C THR A 222 -9.42 -4.11 36.78
N THR A 223 -10.07 -5.24 36.51
CA THR A 223 -11.49 -5.46 36.87
C THR A 223 -11.75 -5.41 38.38
N GLU A 224 -10.79 -5.87 39.17
CA GLU A 224 -10.81 -5.87 40.64
C GLU A 224 -9.52 -5.23 41.19
N ASN A 225 -9.58 -4.71 42.42
CA ASN A 225 -8.39 -4.16 43.08
C ASN A 225 -7.33 -5.25 43.30
N VAL A 226 -6.08 -4.94 42.98
CA VAL A 226 -4.98 -5.89 43.15
C VAL A 226 -4.68 -6.11 44.63
N THR A 227 -4.39 -7.36 45.03
CA THR A 227 -4.17 -7.71 46.44
C THR A 227 -2.74 -7.46 46.92
N GLU A 228 -1.79 -7.35 46.00
CA GLU A 228 -0.39 -6.99 46.21
C GLU A 228 0.08 -6.06 45.09
N ASP A 229 1.26 -5.45 45.22
CA ASP A 229 1.79 -4.60 44.15
C ASP A 229 2.04 -5.46 42.91
N THR A 230 1.30 -5.20 41.84
CA THR A 230 1.34 -5.97 40.59
C THR A 230 2.12 -5.18 39.54
N THR A 231 3.23 -5.75 39.08
CA THR A 231 4.10 -5.15 38.07
C THR A 231 4.05 -5.98 36.78
N PHE A 232 4.02 -5.29 35.64
CA PHE A 232 4.16 -5.91 34.32
C PHE A 232 4.76 -4.89 33.33
N THR A 233 5.22 -5.39 32.19
CA THR A 233 5.77 -4.59 31.10
C THR A 233 4.84 -4.57 29.90
N PHE A 234 5.11 -3.64 28.99
CA PHE A 234 4.51 -3.58 27.66
C PHE A 234 5.58 -3.15 26.65
N THR A 235 5.27 -3.24 25.37
CA THR A 235 6.10 -2.71 24.28
C THR A 235 5.29 -1.69 23.48
N LEU A 236 6.01 -0.78 22.84
CA LEU A 236 5.52 0.20 21.89
C LEU A 236 6.39 0.01 20.65
N ASP A 237 5.93 -0.80 19.72
CA ASP A 237 6.75 -1.24 18.59
C ASP A 237 5.84 -1.71 17.46
N ASN A 238 6.01 -1.13 16.27
CA ASN A 238 5.32 -1.54 15.06
C ASN A 238 5.93 -0.84 13.84
N GLU A 239 6.33 -1.64 12.84
CA GLU A 239 6.91 -1.23 11.54
C GLU A 239 7.10 0.29 11.33
N GLY A 240 8.29 0.79 11.63
CA GLY A 240 8.61 2.23 11.57
C GLY A 240 8.81 2.80 12.98
N PHE A 241 7.86 2.54 13.88
CA PHE A 241 7.89 3.05 15.25
C PHE A 241 8.54 2.05 16.23
N ASP A 242 9.61 2.45 16.90
CA ASP A 242 10.33 1.67 17.88
C ASP A 242 10.80 2.49 19.12
N THR A 243 11.82 1.98 19.84
CA THR A 243 12.37 2.63 21.04
C THR A 243 13.09 3.95 20.79
N ASP A 244 13.45 4.26 19.55
CA ASP A 244 14.07 5.52 19.16
C ASP A 244 13.03 6.66 19.01
N ASP A 245 11.73 6.34 18.94
CA ASP A 245 10.63 7.30 18.66
C ASP A 245 9.86 7.76 19.90
N PHE A 246 10.21 7.25 21.08
CA PHE A 246 9.60 7.71 22.32
C PHE A 246 10.54 7.72 23.52
N THR A 247 10.12 8.50 24.52
CA THR A 247 10.71 8.48 25.86
C THR A 247 9.66 8.08 26.89
N GLY A 248 10.09 7.31 27.88
CA GLY A 248 9.21 6.74 28.88
C GLY A 248 9.78 5.40 29.35
N ALA A 249 9.21 4.83 30.39
CA ALA A 249 9.50 3.42 30.69
C ALA A 249 8.25 2.62 30.39
N THR A 250 8.43 1.44 29.84
CA THR A 250 7.36 0.53 29.45
C THR A 250 7.09 -0.52 30.54
N GLU A 251 7.22 -0.09 31.79
CA GLU A 251 6.91 -0.85 33.00
C GLU A 251 5.90 -0.06 33.82
N ILE A 252 4.89 -0.75 34.35
CA ILE A 252 3.83 -0.17 35.18
C ILE A 252 3.61 -1.02 36.43
N ILE A 253 3.22 -0.36 37.51
CA ILE A 253 2.89 -1.00 38.78
C ILE A 253 1.52 -0.51 39.24
N ILE A 254 0.59 -1.44 39.44
CA ILE A 254 -0.67 -1.18 40.12
C ILE A 254 -0.45 -1.54 41.60
N LEU A 255 -0.63 -0.56 42.48
CA LEU A 255 -0.35 -0.73 43.91
C LEU A 255 -1.45 -1.55 44.59
N SER A 256 -1.05 -2.33 45.61
CA SER A 256 -1.98 -3.08 46.45
C SER A 256 -3.14 -2.22 46.94
N GLY A 257 -4.37 -2.67 46.68
CA GLY A 257 -5.60 -1.99 47.05
C GLY A 257 -6.13 -1.00 46.01
N GLU A 258 -5.41 -0.74 44.93
CA GLU A 258 -5.85 0.04 43.77
C GLU A 258 -6.21 -0.89 42.59
N ASN A 259 -6.89 -0.35 41.58
CA ASN A 259 -7.19 -1.07 40.34
C ASN A 259 -6.79 -0.30 39.08
N THR A 260 -6.03 0.79 39.21
CA THR A 260 -5.58 1.59 38.08
C THR A 260 -4.19 2.16 38.31
N ALA A 261 -3.45 2.33 37.22
CA ALA A 261 -2.21 3.06 37.18
C ALA A 261 -2.05 3.72 35.80
N THR A 262 -1.36 4.85 35.75
CA THR A 262 -1.13 5.58 34.49
C THR A 262 0.36 5.61 34.19
N ARG A 263 0.70 5.36 32.93
CA ARG A 263 2.03 5.59 32.38
C ARG A 263 1.97 6.69 31.33
N THR A 264 2.78 7.73 31.50
CA THR A 264 3.00 8.72 30.45
C THR A 264 4.17 8.30 29.59
N ILE A 265 3.94 8.27 28.29
CA ILE A 265 4.92 8.14 27.21
C ILE A 265 4.97 9.48 26.48
N THR A 266 6.13 9.88 25.97
CA THR A 266 6.28 11.09 25.16
C THR A 266 6.89 10.69 23.84
N THR A 267 6.17 10.88 22.74
CA THR A 267 6.72 10.69 21.39
C THR A 267 7.83 11.70 21.16
N ILE A 268 8.85 11.32 20.41
CA ILE A 268 9.95 12.20 20.05
C ILE A 268 9.50 13.05 18.87
N ASP A 269 9.91 14.31 18.91
CA ASP A 269 9.75 15.29 17.83
C ASP A 269 11.17 15.56 17.34
N ASP A 270 11.53 15.01 16.19
CA ASP A 270 12.87 15.10 15.64
C ASP A 270 13.02 16.12 14.51
N SER A 271 13.58 15.75 13.37
CA SER A 271 13.70 16.61 12.20
C SER A 271 13.71 15.83 10.89
N GLU A 272 13.47 14.52 10.96
CA GLU A 272 13.45 13.61 9.81
C GLU A 272 12.00 13.49 9.31
N ASP A 273 11.81 13.59 7.99
CA ASP A 273 10.50 13.45 7.32
C ASP A 273 10.35 11.97 6.97
N GLU A 274 9.90 11.18 7.95
CA GLU A 274 9.81 9.72 7.88
C GLU A 274 8.39 9.23 7.55
N GLY A 275 7.40 10.12 7.65
CA GLY A 275 6.01 9.80 7.43
C GLY A 275 5.24 9.61 8.72
N ASP A 276 3.91 9.71 8.65
CA ASP A 276 3.06 9.27 9.75
C ASP A 276 3.38 7.79 10.06
N GLU A 277 3.35 7.45 11.35
CA GLU A 277 3.64 6.12 11.87
C GLU A 277 2.50 5.57 12.73
N VAL A 278 2.61 4.30 13.12
CA VAL A 278 1.62 3.64 13.98
C VAL A 278 2.33 3.01 15.16
N MET A 279 2.12 3.56 16.35
CA MET A 279 2.56 2.95 17.61
C MET A 279 1.59 1.82 17.99
N LYS A 280 2.10 0.60 18.20
CA LYS A 280 1.30 -0.52 18.72
C LYS A 280 1.64 -0.83 20.17
N ILE A 281 0.64 -0.74 21.04
CA ILE A 281 0.78 -1.06 22.46
C ILE A 281 0.55 -2.56 22.62
N THR A 282 1.56 -3.30 23.07
CA THR A 282 1.46 -4.75 23.29
C THR A 282 1.86 -5.12 24.72
N PHE A 283 1.05 -5.89 25.43
CA PHE A 283 1.42 -6.40 26.76
C PHE A 283 2.61 -7.36 26.70
N GLY A 284 3.49 -7.28 27.71
CA GLY A 284 4.42 -8.37 28.02
C GLY A 284 3.75 -9.45 28.90
N ASP A 285 4.55 -10.32 29.49
CA ASP A 285 4.06 -11.36 30.40
C ASP A 285 3.30 -10.74 31.59
N LEU A 286 2.11 -11.30 31.85
CA LEU A 286 1.30 -10.92 33.00
C LEU A 286 1.54 -11.87 34.19
N PRO A 287 1.44 -11.40 35.44
CA PRO A 287 1.47 -12.26 36.61
C PRO A 287 0.31 -13.26 36.65
N ASP A 288 0.52 -14.39 37.34
CA ASP A 288 -0.52 -15.41 37.55
C ASP A 288 -1.82 -14.81 38.09
N GLY A 289 -2.95 -15.25 37.53
CA GLY A 289 -4.28 -14.79 37.92
C GLY A 289 -4.76 -13.54 37.19
N PHE A 290 -3.98 -12.99 36.26
CA PHE A 290 -4.38 -11.92 35.35
C PHE A 290 -4.52 -12.43 33.92
N LYS A 291 -5.43 -11.81 33.15
CA LYS A 291 -5.54 -11.96 31.69
C LYS A 291 -5.74 -10.60 31.04
N ARG A 292 -5.36 -10.47 29.77
CA ARG A 292 -5.50 -9.22 29.01
C ARG A 292 -6.97 -8.99 28.68
N ALA A 293 -7.49 -7.81 28.98
CA ALA A 293 -8.84 -7.39 28.59
C ALA A 293 -8.89 -6.87 27.15
N ASN A 294 -7.79 -6.27 26.70
CA ASN A 294 -7.51 -5.82 25.34
C ASN A 294 -5.98 -5.88 25.12
N ASP A 295 -5.53 -5.90 23.87
CA ASP A 295 -4.11 -5.84 23.50
C ASP A 295 -3.96 -5.35 22.06
N ASN A 296 -2.72 -5.13 21.62
CA ASN A 296 -2.38 -4.80 20.23
C ASN A 296 -3.07 -3.52 19.69
N LEU A 297 -3.48 -2.61 20.58
CA LEU A 297 -4.07 -1.34 20.16
C LEU A 297 -3.05 -0.51 19.38
N GLU A 298 -3.44 -0.11 18.18
CA GLU A 298 -2.69 0.77 17.30
C GLU A 298 -3.10 2.24 17.49
N VAL A 299 -2.12 3.13 17.55
CA VAL A 299 -2.30 4.57 17.74
C VAL A 299 -1.44 5.29 16.70
N ARG A 300 -2.06 6.17 15.91
CA ARG A 300 -1.33 6.93 14.89
C ARG A 300 -0.48 8.02 15.53
N ILE A 301 0.77 8.12 15.09
CA ILE A 301 1.67 9.22 15.39
C ILE A 301 1.86 10.02 14.10
N VAL A 302 1.49 11.30 14.12
CA VAL A 302 1.60 12.19 12.96
C VAL A 302 2.92 12.92 13.00
N ASP A 303 3.71 12.65 11.97
CA ASP A 303 4.96 13.35 11.69
C ASP A 303 4.66 14.79 11.29
N ASN A 304 5.29 15.72 12.01
CA ASN A 304 5.07 17.16 11.83
C ASN A 304 6.15 17.85 10.97
N ASP A 305 7.18 17.12 10.56
CA ASP A 305 8.33 17.57 9.77
C ASP A 305 8.14 17.39 8.25
N PHE A 306 6.90 17.12 7.82
CA PHE A 306 6.55 17.03 6.41
C PHE A 306 7.07 18.21 5.58
N THR A 307 7.50 17.90 4.36
CA THR A 307 7.98 18.89 3.40
C THR A 307 6.89 19.35 2.42
N MET A 308 7.00 20.59 1.96
CA MET A 308 6.18 21.14 0.87
C MET A 308 7.00 21.23 -0.41
N ALA A 309 6.40 20.82 -1.52
CA ALA A 309 7.00 20.99 -2.84
C ALA A 309 7.11 22.48 -3.20
N SER A 310 8.07 22.81 -4.06
CA SER A 310 8.21 24.19 -4.58
C SER A 310 7.15 24.55 -5.62
N TRP A 311 6.41 23.56 -6.11
CA TRP A 311 5.45 23.59 -7.21
C TRP A 311 4.02 23.24 -6.73
N GLY A 312 3.01 23.51 -7.56
CA GLY A 312 1.59 23.52 -7.17
C GLY A 312 0.87 22.17 -7.21
N THR A 313 -0.32 22.11 -6.60
CA THR A 313 -1.24 20.97 -6.73
C THR A 313 -1.98 21.00 -8.07
N PRO A 314 -2.61 19.89 -8.51
CA PRO A 314 -3.48 19.92 -9.69
C PRO A 314 -4.60 20.97 -9.62
N LEU A 315 -5.12 21.27 -8.42
CA LEU A 315 -6.12 22.34 -8.22
C LEU A 315 -5.56 23.77 -8.35
N ASN A 316 -4.25 23.93 -8.22
CA ASN A 316 -3.57 25.22 -8.34
C ASN A 316 -2.23 25.02 -9.06
N PRO A 317 -2.28 24.68 -10.35
CA PRO A 317 -1.14 24.14 -11.08
C PRO A 317 -0.06 25.21 -11.26
N THR A 318 1.19 24.77 -11.19
CA THR A 318 2.33 25.55 -11.65
C THR A 318 2.91 24.91 -12.89
N PHE A 319 3.69 25.70 -13.64
CA PHE A 319 4.33 25.26 -14.87
C PHE A 319 5.78 25.73 -14.86
N ASP A 320 6.63 24.99 -15.57
CA ASP A 320 8.05 25.31 -15.81
C ASP A 320 8.91 25.36 -14.53
N GLN A 321 8.52 24.67 -13.45
CA GLN A 321 9.32 24.55 -12.22
C GLN A 321 9.94 23.16 -12.04
N VAL A 322 9.29 22.14 -12.58
CA VAL A 322 9.79 20.77 -12.61
C VAL A 322 10.25 20.46 -14.03
N GLU A 323 11.55 20.25 -14.19
CA GLU A 323 12.14 19.90 -15.47
C GLU A 323 11.95 18.40 -15.79
N SER A 324 11.73 18.08 -17.06
CA SER A 324 11.74 16.70 -17.53
C SER A 324 13.11 16.06 -17.33
N THR A 325 13.13 14.85 -16.77
CA THR A 325 14.35 14.03 -16.60
C THR A 325 14.64 13.13 -17.80
N GLN A 326 13.99 13.39 -18.95
CA GLN A 326 14.24 12.62 -20.17
C GLN A 326 15.74 12.56 -20.53
N PRO A 327 16.27 11.39 -20.92
CA PRO A 327 17.61 11.29 -21.45
C PRO A 327 17.83 12.18 -22.68
N ASN A 328 19.08 12.60 -22.89
CA ASN A 328 19.41 13.37 -24.08
C ASN A 328 19.18 12.53 -25.35
N GLY A 329 18.37 13.06 -26.26
CA GLY A 329 17.98 12.39 -27.50
C GLY A 329 16.91 11.30 -27.34
N TYR A 330 16.25 11.22 -26.18
CA TYR A 330 15.23 10.20 -25.90
C TYR A 330 14.12 10.17 -26.98
N TYR A 331 13.71 11.33 -27.48
CA TYR A 331 12.70 11.48 -28.53
C TYR A 331 13.27 11.79 -29.93
N ASP A 332 14.58 11.66 -30.15
CA ASP A 332 15.17 11.85 -31.50
C ASP A 332 14.55 10.93 -32.59
N PRO A 333 14.21 9.65 -32.31
CA PRO A 333 13.70 8.74 -33.33
C PRO A 333 12.34 9.14 -33.94
N ILE A 334 11.54 9.97 -33.27
CA ILE A 334 10.21 10.36 -33.76
C ILE A 334 10.24 11.58 -34.69
N ASP A 335 11.37 12.28 -34.77
CA ASP A 335 11.51 13.50 -35.59
C ASP A 335 11.33 13.20 -37.08
N GLY A 336 10.50 14.00 -37.76
CA GLY A 336 10.26 13.85 -39.19
C GLY A 336 9.32 12.69 -39.56
N LEU A 337 8.65 12.07 -38.59
CA LEU A 337 7.67 11.00 -38.82
C LEU A 337 6.22 11.50 -38.79
N ALA A 338 5.30 10.70 -39.34
CA ALA A 338 3.86 10.96 -39.36
C ALA A 338 3.09 9.64 -39.34
N ASP A 339 1.79 9.71 -39.01
CA ASP A 339 0.84 8.58 -39.06
C ASP A 339 1.38 7.32 -38.33
N ASP A 340 1.15 6.13 -38.88
CA ASP A 340 1.58 4.84 -38.32
C ASP A 340 3.08 4.79 -38.00
N ALA A 341 3.91 5.50 -38.77
CA ALA A 341 5.35 5.52 -38.52
C ALA A 341 5.70 6.30 -37.25
N LEU A 342 4.98 7.39 -36.97
CA LEU A 342 5.12 8.15 -35.72
C LEU A 342 4.66 7.31 -34.53
N VAL A 343 3.48 6.70 -34.63
CA VAL A 343 2.93 5.81 -33.58
C VAL A 343 3.88 4.66 -33.28
N GLN A 344 4.37 3.97 -34.30
CA GLN A 344 5.32 2.87 -34.12
C GLN A 344 6.63 3.35 -33.48
N ALA A 345 7.18 4.49 -33.90
CA ALA A 345 8.42 5.00 -33.33
C ALA A 345 8.26 5.43 -31.86
N ILE A 346 7.09 5.95 -31.47
CA ILE A 346 6.78 6.22 -30.05
C ILE A 346 6.71 4.90 -29.28
N GLN A 347 5.97 3.90 -29.79
CA GLN A 347 5.87 2.57 -29.15
C GLN A 347 7.25 1.91 -29.01
N ASP A 348 8.11 2.00 -30.02
CA ASP A 348 9.47 1.45 -29.99
C ASP A 348 10.31 2.07 -28.85
N ILE A 349 10.08 3.35 -28.50
CA ILE A 349 10.74 4.01 -27.36
C ILE A 349 10.14 3.53 -26.04
N ILE A 350 8.81 3.64 -25.89
CA ILE A 350 8.16 3.41 -24.58
C ILE A 350 7.93 1.93 -24.28
N ALA A 351 8.20 1.03 -25.23
CA ALA A 351 8.05 -0.42 -25.12
C ALA A 351 9.28 -1.25 -25.52
N ASP A 352 10.47 -0.66 -25.48
CA ASP A 352 11.74 -1.35 -25.70
C ASP A 352 11.98 -2.44 -24.62
N PRO A 353 12.01 -3.73 -24.97
CA PRO A 353 12.20 -4.82 -24.01
C PRO A 353 13.60 -4.88 -23.39
N ASP A 354 14.58 -4.19 -23.96
CA ASP A 354 15.94 -4.16 -23.43
C ASP A 354 16.13 -3.04 -22.38
N VAL A 355 15.18 -2.12 -22.26
CA VAL A 355 15.26 -0.94 -21.38
C VAL A 355 14.11 -0.90 -20.39
N VAL A 356 12.90 -1.11 -20.87
CA VAL A 356 11.68 -0.80 -20.14
C VAL A 356 11.31 -1.96 -19.20
N ARG A 357 10.89 -1.60 -17.99
CA ARG A 357 10.60 -2.53 -16.90
C ARG A 357 9.11 -2.59 -16.60
N ALA A 358 8.66 -3.75 -16.13
CA ALA A 358 7.37 -3.91 -15.48
C ALA A 358 7.60 -4.36 -14.03
N GLN A 359 6.92 -3.70 -13.11
CA GLN A 359 6.97 -3.95 -11.67
C GLN A 359 5.81 -4.85 -11.25
N THR A 360 5.83 -5.43 -10.04
CA THR A 360 4.65 -6.16 -9.54
C THR A 360 3.53 -5.17 -9.25
N TYR A 361 2.29 -5.66 -9.14
CA TYR A 361 1.18 -4.77 -8.77
C TYR A 361 1.34 -4.18 -7.37
N ALA A 362 1.96 -4.92 -6.45
CA ALA A 362 2.29 -4.47 -5.11
C ALA A 362 3.35 -3.35 -5.12
N ASP A 363 4.41 -3.42 -5.94
CA ASP A 363 5.40 -2.33 -6.05
C ASP A 363 4.78 -1.00 -6.47
N VAL A 364 3.69 -1.03 -7.23
CA VAL A 364 3.01 0.21 -7.66
C VAL A 364 2.54 1.03 -6.46
N ILE A 365 2.27 0.42 -5.30
CA ILE A 365 1.93 1.16 -4.08
C ILE A 365 3.05 2.15 -3.72
N ASP A 366 4.30 1.69 -3.74
CA ASP A 366 5.47 2.52 -3.44
C ASP A 366 5.73 3.56 -4.54
N ILE A 367 5.47 3.19 -5.80
CA ILE A 367 5.51 4.15 -6.91
C ILE A 367 4.51 5.26 -6.67
N LEU A 368 3.24 4.96 -6.35
CA LEU A 368 2.19 5.97 -6.15
C LEU A 368 2.43 6.83 -4.90
N LYS A 369 2.92 6.25 -3.80
CA LYS A 369 3.33 7.03 -2.62
C LYS A 369 4.32 8.14 -2.99
N ARG A 370 5.17 7.94 -3.99
CA ARG A 370 6.14 8.95 -4.46
C ARG A 370 5.61 9.80 -5.62
N ALA A 371 4.99 9.16 -6.61
CA ALA A 371 4.61 9.78 -7.87
C ALA A 371 3.36 10.66 -7.70
N ASP A 372 2.42 10.24 -6.86
CA ASP A 372 1.20 10.97 -6.54
C ASP A 372 1.30 11.73 -5.20
N GLN A 373 2.51 11.89 -4.63
CA GLN A 373 2.75 12.64 -3.39
C GLN A 373 2.14 14.04 -3.45
N SER A 374 1.47 14.46 -2.37
CA SER A 374 0.88 15.78 -2.29
C SER A 374 1.95 16.88 -2.26
N PRO A 375 1.80 17.93 -3.07
CA PRO A 375 2.71 19.08 -3.03
C PRO A 375 2.63 19.89 -1.73
N LEU A 376 1.53 19.73 -0.98
CA LEU A 376 1.28 20.48 0.26
C LEU A 376 1.74 19.75 1.52
N ASN A 377 1.97 18.43 1.43
CA ASN A 377 2.40 17.60 2.54
C ASN A 377 3.03 16.29 2.01
N SER A 378 4.33 16.09 2.26
CA SER A 378 5.09 14.92 1.82
C SER A 378 4.56 13.59 2.36
N ASN A 379 3.85 13.59 3.49
CA ASN A 379 3.32 12.39 4.15
C ASN A 379 1.98 11.94 3.56
N GLN A 380 1.48 12.67 2.57
CA GLN A 380 0.18 12.44 1.94
C GLN A 380 0.30 12.19 0.44
N VAL A 381 -0.64 11.45 -0.12
CA VAL A 381 -0.88 11.35 -1.56
C VAL A 381 -2.02 12.26 -1.97
N TRP A 382 -2.02 12.68 -3.23
CA TRP A 382 -3.09 13.43 -3.86
C TRP A 382 -4.03 12.49 -4.62
N LEU A 383 -5.31 12.53 -4.28
CA LEU A 383 -6.31 11.60 -4.82
C LEU A 383 -6.90 12.15 -6.12
N VAL A 384 -6.74 11.41 -7.22
CA VAL A 384 -7.01 11.88 -8.59
C VAL A 384 -8.43 12.42 -8.79
N TYR A 385 -9.47 11.74 -8.31
CA TYR A 385 -10.86 12.14 -8.60
C TYR A 385 -11.47 13.09 -7.59
N THR A 386 -11.14 12.91 -6.31
CA THR A 386 -11.67 13.75 -5.22
C THR A 386 -10.87 15.02 -5.01
N GLU A 387 -9.67 15.13 -5.62
CA GLU A 387 -8.82 16.33 -5.60
C GLU A 387 -8.47 16.79 -4.17
N GLN A 388 -8.16 15.81 -3.32
CA GLN A 388 -7.86 16.01 -1.90
C GLN A 388 -6.64 15.19 -1.51
N GLN A 389 -6.05 15.54 -0.36
CA GLN A 389 -4.93 14.79 0.19
C GLN A 389 -5.42 13.63 1.07
N ARG A 390 -4.60 12.58 1.18
CA ARG A 390 -4.80 11.46 2.11
C ARG A 390 -3.45 10.96 2.62
N PRO A 391 -3.28 10.68 3.93
CA PRO A 391 -2.07 10.06 4.46
C PRO A 391 -1.65 8.82 3.67
N LYS A 392 -0.33 8.67 3.45
CA LYS A 392 0.24 7.49 2.81
C LYS A 392 -0.10 6.20 3.56
N LEU A 393 -0.21 6.27 4.89
CA LEU A 393 -0.62 5.17 5.76
C LEU A 393 -2.07 4.71 5.53
N ASP A 394 -2.97 5.59 5.07
CA ASP A 394 -4.38 5.24 4.83
C ASP A 394 -4.57 4.47 3.51
N PHE A 395 -3.58 3.67 3.12
CA PHE A 395 -3.70 2.78 1.98
C PHE A 395 -4.59 1.59 2.35
N GLN A 396 -5.52 1.24 1.46
CA GLN A 396 -6.37 0.08 1.65
C GLN A 396 -5.55 -1.21 1.54
N THR A 397 -5.23 -1.81 2.69
CA THR A 397 -4.78 -3.20 2.82
C THR A 397 -5.99 -4.14 2.66
N SER A 398 -5.74 -5.40 2.31
CA SER A 398 -6.78 -6.37 1.89
C SER A 398 -7.96 -6.51 2.87
N GLY A 399 -9.17 -6.68 2.34
CA GLY A 399 -10.40 -6.92 3.13
C GLY A 399 -11.03 -5.64 3.70
N GLY A 400 -12.23 -5.77 4.27
CA GLY A 400 -12.88 -4.69 5.04
C GLY A 400 -13.40 -3.48 4.25
N SER A 401 -13.72 -2.42 4.99
CA SER A 401 -14.21 -1.15 4.44
C SER A 401 -13.09 -0.37 3.77
N ASN A 402 -13.34 0.22 2.61
CA ASN A 402 -12.42 1.14 1.95
C ASN A 402 -12.67 2.62 2.31
N THR A 403 -13.63 2.90 3.19
CA THR A 403 -14.00 4.28 3.56
C THR A 403 -12.88 4.93 4.36
N GLY A 404 -12.48 6.15 3.98
CA GLY A 404 -11.35 6.82 4.64
C GLY A 404 -9.99 6.29 4.20
N LEU A 405 -9.94 5.33 3.28
CA LEU A 405 -8.73 4.80 2.68
C LEU A 405 -8.57 5.22 1.22
N TRP A 406 -7.35 5.14 0.70
CA TRP A 406 -7.05 5.28 -0.71
C TRP A 406 -6.56 3.97 -1.30
N ASN A 407 -6.77 3.77 -2.59
CA ASN A 407 -6.31 2.59 -3.30
C ASN A 407 -5.83 2.94 -4.71
N ARG A 408 -5.41 1.89 -5.43
CA ARG A 408 -4.92 1.97 -6.81
C ARG A 408 -6.10 2.04 -7.79
N GLU A 409 -6.18 3.12 -8.54
CA GLU A 409 -7.15 3.32 -9.62
C GLU A 409 -6.51 3.05 -10.97
N HIS A 410 -7.14 2.18 -11.75
CA HIS A 410 -6.76 1.95 -13.15
C HIS A 410 -7.52 2.93 -14.05
N THR A 411 -6.82 3.95 -14.54
CA THR A 411 -7.42 4.92 -15.46
C THR A 411 -8.02 4.23 -16.69
N TYR A 412 -7.32 3.23 -17.25
CA TYR A 412 -7.91 2.23 -18.15
C TYR A 412 -8.35 1.01 -17.33
N PRO A 413 -9.65 0.77 -17.12
CA PRO A 413 -10.10 -0.25 -16.16
C PRO A 413 -9.62 -1.65 -16.52
N ARG A 414 -9.18 -2.44 -15.51
CA ARG A 414 -8.71 -3.83 -15.71
C ARG A 414 -9.69 -4.68 -16.52
N SER A 415 -10.99 -4.58 -16.20
CA SER A 415 -12.06 -5.34 -16.87
C SER A 415 -12.25 -4.96 -18.34
N ARG A 416 -11.93 -3.71 -18.71
CA ARG A 416 -11.98 -3.21 -20.09
C ARG A 416 -10.68 -3.52 -20.83
N GLY A 417 -9.55 -3.56 -20.13
CA GLY A 417 -8.23 -3.80 -20.71
C GLY A 417 -7.89 -5.28 -20.88
N GLY A 418 -8.58 -6.16 -20.15
CA GLY A 418 -8.19 -7.57 -20.05
C GLY A 418 -6.90 -7.76 -19.25
N PHE A 419 -6.73 -6.96 -18.19
CA PHE A 419 -5.53 -6.99 -17.35
C PHE A 419 -5.71 -8.02 -16.22
N PHE A 420 -5.04 -9.16 -16.36
CA PHE A 420 -5.07 -10.25 -15.39
C PHE A 420 -3.92 -10.13 -14.38
N ASP A 421 -4.18 -10.59 -13.15
CA ASP A 421 -3.21 -10.73 -12.06
C ASP A 421 -2.52 -12.09 -12.09
N ILE A 422 -1.41 -12.18 -11.37
CA ILE A 422 -0.74 -13.43 -11.02
C ILE A 422 -0.34 -13.38 -9.54
N GLU A 423 0.02 -14.52 -8.96
CA GLU A 423 0.50 -14.63 -7.56
C GLU A 423 1.61 -13.63 -7.21
N ALA A 424 2.59 -13.43 -8.10
CA ALA A 424 3.68 -12.47 -7.87
C ALA A 424 3.22 -11.00 -7.76
N ASP A 425 1.99 -10.67 -8.17
CA ASP A 425 1.45 -9.31 -8.03
C ASP A 425 1.07 -8.96 -6.59
N GLU A 426 1.04 -9.94 -5.69
CA GLU A 426 0.69 -9.77 -4.27
C GLU A 426 1.90 -9.39 -3.41
N ILE A 427 3.12 -9.47 -3.96
CA ILE A 427 4.37 -9.24 -3.22
C ILE A 427 5.11 -8.07 -3.83
N ALA A 428 5.43 -7.06 -3.01
CA ALA A 428 6.36 -6.00 -3.39
C ALA A 428 7.78 -6.56 -3.27
N ASP A 429 8.55 -6.49 -4.36
CA ASP A 429 9.92 -7.02 -4.42
C ASP A 429 10.96 -5.93 -4.74
N GLY A 430 10.49 -4.69 -4.96
CA GLY A 430 11.27 -3.47 -4.99
C GLY A 430 11.87 -3.14 -6.36
N ILE A 431 12.25 -1.87 -6.53
CA ILE A 431 12.61 -1.24 -7.83
C ILE A 431 13.64 -1.99 -8.70
N ASP A 432 14.53 -2.77 -8.08
CA ASP A 432 15.61 -3.49 -8.74
C ASP A 432 15.20 -4.90 -9.24
N ILE A 433 14.05 -5.41 -8.82
CA ILE A 433 13.46 -6.65 -9.32
C ILE A 433 12.34 -6.27 -10.29
N PHE A 434 12.32 -6.88 -11.46
CA PHE A 434 11.37 -6.51 -12.52
C PHE A 434 11.22 -7.58 -13.58
N PHE A 435 10.14 -7.48 -14.35
CA PHE A 435 9.90 -8.27 -15.56
C PHE A 435 10.28 -7.47 -16.82
N PRO A 436 10.96 -8.10 -17.81
CA PRO A 436 11.06 -7.52 -19.15
C PRO A 436 9.67 -7.34 -19.76
N THR A 437 9.40 -6.17 -20.34
CA THR A 437 8.10 -5.86 -20.93
C THR A 437 8.22 -5.37 -22.36
N LYS A 438 7.17 -5.56 -23.16
CA LYS A 438 7.10 -5.15 -24.57
C LYS A 438 5.66 -4.82 -24.94
N ALA A 439 5.45 -4.30 -26.15
CA ALA A 439 4.12 -3.90 -26.62
C ALA A 439 3.05 -5.01 -26.54
N ASP A 440 3.43 -6.28 -26.79
CA ASP A 440 2.51 -7.42 -26.72
C ASP A 440 2.32 -8.00 -25.30
N SER A 441 2.92 -7.38 -24.27
CA SER A 441 2.79 -7.82 -22.87
C SER A 441 1.61 -7.13 -22.18
N LEU A 442 0.41 -7.22 -22.77
CA LEU A 442 -0.80 -6.52 -22.29
C LEU A 442 -1.10 -6.73 -20.80
N ARG A 443 -0.78 -7.92 -20.26
CA ARG A 443 -0.87 -8.23 -18.83
C ARG A 443 -0.15 -7.16 -17.98
N HIS A 444 1.02 -6.67 -18.39
CA HIS A 444 1.83 -5.72 -17.62
C HIS A 444 1.18 -4.34 -17.49
N ALA A 445 0.14 -4.02 -18.28
CA ALA A 445 -0.70 -2.86 -18.03
C ALA A 445 -1.42 -2.93 -16.67
N ASN A 446 -1.53 -4.12 -16.07
CA ASN A 446 -2.05 -4.31 -14.72
C ASN A 446 -1.25 -3.51 -13.68
N SER A 447 0.06 -3.34 -13.87
CA SER A 447 0.99 -2.70 -12.94
C SER A 447 1.79 -1.57 -13.60
N ASP A 448 1.29 -1.00 -14.71
CA ASP A 448 1.94 0.15 -15.34
C ASP A 448 1.54 1.44 -14.61
N ALA A 449 2.46 2.00 -13.84
CA ALA A 449 2.22 3.16 -13.02
C ALA A 449 1.89 4.41 -13.84
N HIS A 450 2.19 4.48 -15.14
CA HIS A 450 1.67 5.58 -15.98
C HIS A 450 0.13 5.56 -16.09
N GLY A 451 -0.50 4.39 -15.92
CA GLY A 451 -1.94 4.19 -15.97
C GLY A 451 -2.66 4.06 -14.63
N LEU A 452 -1.90 4.03 -13.52
CA LEU A 452 -2.40 3.81 -12.16
C LEU A 452 -2.33 5.08 -11.32
N ARG A 453 -3.36 5.40 -10.54
CA ARG A 453 -3.39 6.60 -9.69
C ARG A 453 -3.83 6.28 -8.26
N ALA A 454 -3.42 7.08 -7.29
CA ALA A 454 -4.03 7.10 -5.98
C ALA A 454 -5.45 7.68 -6.08
N ALA A 455 -6.45 6.95 -5.57
CA ALA A 455 -7.85 7.38 -5.57
C ALA A 455 -8.52 7.07 -4.23
N ASP A 456 -9.54 7.85 -3.88
CA ASP A 456 -10.41 7.56 -2.74
C ASP A 456 -11.14 6.23 -2.97
N GLY A 457 -11.12 5.32 -1.98
CA GLY A 457 -11.62 3.95 -2.13
C GLY A 457 -13.08 3.86 -2.62
N PRO A 458 -14.04 4.52 -1.93
CA PRO A 458 -15.42 4.60 -2.38
C PRO A 458 -15.60 5.24 -3.76
N GLU A 459 -14.89 6.32 -4.05
CA GLU A 459 -15.01 6.99 -5.36
C GLU A 459 -14.45 6.13 -6.49
N ASN A 460 -13.33 5.43 -6.27
CA ASN A 460 -12.80 4.47 -7.22
C ASN A 460 -13.84 3.36 -7.52
N SER A 461 -14.46 2.82 -6.47
CA SER A 461 -15.53 1.82 -6.59
C SER A 461 -16.73 2.35 -7.40
N SER A 462 -17.09 3.62 -7.20
CA SER A 462 -18.18 4.30 -7.91
C SER A 462 -17.87 4.53 -9.39
N ARG A 463 -16.64 4.97 -9.72
CA ARG A 463 -16.13 5.12 -11.10
C ARG A 463 -16.18 3.79 -11.86
N GLY A 464 -15.88 2.69 -11.19
CA GLY A 464 -15.98 1.34 -11.74
C GLY A 464 -15.25 1.19 -13.07
N ASN A 465 -15.97 0.88 -14.15
CA ASN A 465 -15.39 0.68 -15.48
C ASN A 465 -16.00 1.56 -16.59
N GLN A 466 -16.59 2.69 -16.19
CA GLN A 466 -17.21 3.66 -17.08
C GLN A 466 -16.21 4.29 -18.05
N ASP A 467 -16.72 4.72 -19.21
CA ASP A 467 -15.97 5.55 -20.14
C ASP A 467 -15.81 6.98 -19.58
N TYR A 468 -14.74 7.66 -19.98
CA TYR A 468 -14.54 9.07 -19.64
C TYR A 468 -15.46 9.93 -20.52
N GLY A 469 -16.30 10.73 -19.89
CA GLY A 469 -17.46 11.39 -20.51
C GLY A 469 -18.79 10.81 -20.04
N GLU A 470 -18.84 9.53 -19.68
CA GLU A 470 -19.89 9.00 -18.77
C GLU A 470 -19.53 9.31 -17.32
N TYR A 471 -18.26 9.11 -16.98
CA TYR A 471 -17.66 9.53 -15.74
C TYR A 471 -16.89 10.84 -15.93
N SER A 472 -17.13 11.80 -15.04
CA SER A 472 -16.48 13.12 -15.01
C SER A 472 -16.14 13.55 -13.58
N GLY A 473 -15.84 12.57 -12.71
CA GLY A 473 -15.52 12.82 -11.30
C GLY A 473 -16.75 12.92 -10.37
N PRO A 474 -16.50 12.91 -9.05
CA PRO A 474 -17.54 13.04 -8.02
C PRO A 474 -18.20 14.41 -8.02
N THR A 475 -19.35 14.54 -7.34
CA THR A 475 -19.99 15.84 -7.16
C THR A 475 -19.07 16.80 -6.41
N GLY A 476 -18.78 17.96 -7.00
CA GLY A 476 -17.95 19.00 -6.40
C GLY A 476 -16.48 18.96 -6.81
N ASN A 477 -16.06 18.00 -7.65
CA ASN A 477 -14.77 18.07 -8.31
C ASN A 477 -14.68 19.28 -9.25
N GLN A 478 -13.45 19.73 -9.49
CA GLN A 478 -13.10 20.91 -10.27
C GLN A 478 -12.49 20.55 -11.63
N GLY A 479 -12.29 19.26 -11.91
CA GLY A 479 -11.80 18.72 -13.18
C GLY A 479 -10.30 18.85 -13.40
N SER A 480 -9.50 18.98 -12.33
CA SER A 480 -8.03 19.11 -12.38
C SER A 480 -7.30 17.83 -12.78
N PHE A 481 -8.01 16.72 -12.95
CA PHE A 481 -7.43 15.43 -13.37
C PHE A 481 -7.72 15.10 -14.83
N TYR A 482 -8.54 15.90 -15.52
CA TYR A 482 -9.07 15.57 -16.84
C TYR A 482 -7.97 15.36 -17.87
N GLY A 483 -6.99 16.26 -17.91
CA GLY A 483 -5.83 16.14 -18.77
C GLY A 483 -4.97 14.94 -18.39
N ASP A 484 -4.79 14.71 -17.10
CA ASP A 484 -3.93 13.61 -16.64
C ASP A 484 -4.44 12.24 -17.01
N VAL A 485 -5.75 12.01 -16.84
CA VAL A 485 -6.34 10.73 -17.23
C VAL A 485 -6.34 10.57 -18.74
N ALA A 486 -6.56 11.65 -19.51
CA ALA A 486 -6.45 11.59 -20.97
C ALA A 486 -5.04 11.17 -21.42
N ARG A 487 -3.99 11.78 -20.87
CA ARG A 487 -2.61 11.42 -21.21
C ARG A 487 -2.22 10.03 -20.72
N SER A 488 -2.79 9.55 -19.60
CA SER A 488 -2.62 8.17 -19.13
C SER A 488 -3.23 7.16 -20.12
N ILE A 489 -4.45 7.43 -20.61
CA ILE A 489 -5.13 6.58 -21.61
C ILE A 489 -4.39 6.59 -22.96
N PHE A 490 -3.97 7.77 -23.44
CA PHE A 490 -3.20 7.88 -24.68
C PHE A 490 -1.89 7.10 -24.60
N PHE A 491 -1.18 7.21 -23.48
CA PHE A 491 0.04 6.44 -23.23
C PHE A 491 -0.22 4.93 -23.30
N LEU A 492 -1.19 4.42 -22.52
CA LEU A 492 -1.47 2.99 -22.48
C LEU A 492 -1.85 2.43 -23.85
N THR A 493 -2.64 3.20 -24.61
CA THR A 493 -3.08 2.82 -25.97
C THR A 493 -1.91 2.67 -26.95
N ILE A 494 -0.88 3.52 -26.85
CA ILE A 494 0.31 3.39 -27.70
C ILE A 494 1.26 2.32 -27.16
N ARG A 495 1.37 2.21 -25.83
CA ARG A 495 2.29 1.31 -25.15
C ARG A 495 1.94 -0.16 -25.37
N TYR A 496 0.66 -0.53 -25.30
CA TYR A 496 0.21 -1.92 -25.32
C TYR A 496 -0.67 -2.23 -26.53
N ASN A 497 -0.34 -3.30 -27.24
CA ASN A 497 -1.21 -3.83 -28.29
C ASN A 497 -2.43 -4.52 -27.68
N GLY A 498 -3.59 -4.39 -28.34
CA GLY A 498 -4.83 -5.05 -27.95
C GLY A 498 -5.81 -4.19 -27.15
N ILE A 499 -5.45 -2.95 -26.86
CA ILE A 499 -6.34 -1.91 -26.33
C ILE A 499 -6.35 -0.69 -27.24
N ASP A 500 -7.45 0.06 -27.24
CA ASP A 500 -7.63 1.25 -28.06
C ASP A 500 -8.55 2.27 -27.38
N VAL A 501 -8.40 3.53 -27.75
CA VAL A 501 -9.31 4.61 -27.38
C VAL A 501 -10.15 5.00 -28.60
N VAL A 502 -11.47 4.92 -28.48
CA VAL A 502 -12.40 5.07 -29.60
C VAL A 502 -13.35 6.25 -29.40
N SER A 503 -13.82 6.84 -30.49
CA SER A 503 -14.86 7.86 -30.43
C SER A 503 -16.21 7.28 -29.99
N GLY A 504 -16.90 8.02 -29.13
CA GLY A 504 -18.14 7.61 -28.48
C GLY A 504 -17.92 6.64 -27.31
N ASN A 505 -19.02 6.23 -26.68
CA ASN A 505 -19.02 5.33 -25.52
C ASN A 505 -19.32 3.89 -25.96
N PRO A 506 -18.30 3.03 -26.20
CA PRO A 506 -18.54 1.60 -26.37
C PRO A 506 -19.22 1.02 -25.12
N ALA A 507 -19.91 -0.13 -25.26
CA ALA A 507 -20.57 -0.72 -24.09
C ALA A 507 -19.54 -1.09 -23.01
N ASN A 508 -19.85 -0.89 -21.73
CA ASN A 508 -18.92 -1.15 -20.61
C ASN A 508 -18.48 -2.62 -20.44
N SER A 509 -19.02 -3.53 -21.25
CA SER A 509 -18.58 -4.93 -21.36
C SER A 509 -17.58 -5.17 -22.52
N THR A 510 -17.25 -4.14 -23.30
CA THR A 510 -16.34 -4.23 -24.45
C THR A 510 -14.90 -4.25 -23.96
N VAL A 511 -14.23 -5.39 -24.15
CA VAL A 511 -12.81 -5.54 -23.84
C VAL A 511 -11.98 -5.03 -25.02
N GLY A 512 -10.89 -4.33 -24.73
CA GLY A 512 -9.95 -3.77 -25.71
C GLY A 512 -10.33 -2.38 -26.24
N GLN A 513 -11.43 -1.78 -25.77
CA GLN A 513 -11.84 -0.44 -26.21
C GLN A 513 -12.34 0.41 -25.02
N LEU A 514 -11.88 1.66 -24.95
CA LEU A 514 -12.35 2.67 -24.00
C LEU A 514 -12.77 3.94 -24.75
N GLY A 515 -13.84 4.59 -24.33
CA GLY A 515 -14.28 5.88 -24.84
C GLY A 515 -14.23 6.99 -23.78
N ASP A 516 -14.55 8.24 -24.13
CA ASP A 516 -14.71 8.76 -25.50
C ASP A 516 -13.45 9.52 -25.93
N LEU A 517 -12.84 9.13 -27.05
CA LEU A 517 -11.67 9.82 -27.62
C LEU A 517 -11.89 11.34 -27.77
N ASP A 518 -13.08 11.77 -28.20
CA ASP A 518 -13.34 13.19 -28.43
C ASP A 518 -13.34 13.98 -27.10
N VAL A 519 -13.88 13.37 -26.05
CA VAL A 519 -13.88 13.94 -24.69
C VAL A 519 -12.46 13.97 -24.12
N LEU A 520 -11.70 12.90 -24.28
CA LEU A 520 -10.31 12.83 -23.80
C LEU A 520 -9.41 13.84 -24.50
N LEU A 521 -9.59 14.07 -25.81
CA LEU A 521 -8.89 15.14 -26.53
C LEU A 521 -9.31 16.52 -26.05
N GLU A 522 -10.60 16.75 -25.75
CA GLU A 522 -11.06 18.00 -25.15
C GLU A 522 -10.44 18.24 -23.76
N TRP A 523 -10.40 17.20 -22.93
CA TRP A 523 -9.79 17.22 -21.60
C TRP A 523 -8.30 17.54 -21.68
N HIS A 524 -7.55 16.81 -22.50
CA HIS A 524 -6.12 17.07 -22.74
C HIS A 524 -5.82 18.52 -23.17
N ARG A 525 -6.68 19.12 -24.01
CA ARG A 525 -6.50 20.49 -24.49
C ARG A 525 -6.78 21.54 -23.42
N ASN A 526 -7.75 21.29 -22.56
CA ASN A 526 -8.22 22.26 -21.56
C ASN A 526 -7.46 22.17 -20.24
N ASP A 527 -6.79 21.05 -20.00
CA ASP A 527 -5.99 20.76 -18.81
C ASP A 527 -4.58 20.31 -19.23
N PRO A 528 -3.66 21.26 -19.52
CA PRO A 528 -2.32 20.95 -20.02
C PRO A 528 -1.44 20.32 -18.92
N PRO A 529 -0.38 19.57 -19.29
CA PRO A 529 0.57 19.03 -18.32
C PRO A 529 1.14 20.12 -17.40
N ASP A 530 1.12 19.87 -16.10
CA ASP A 530 1.64 20.76 -15.08
C ASP A 530 2.88 20.17 -14.38
N ASP A 531 3.44 20.92 -13.42
CA ASP A 531 4.61 20.48 -12.66
C ASP A 531 4.34 19.23 -11.81
N TYR A 532 3.10 19.02 -11.35
CA TYR A 532 2.71 17.82 -10.60
C TYR A 532 2.80 16.59 -11.50
N GLU A 533 2.24 16.69 -12.69
CA GLU A 533 2.27 15.61 -13.67
C GLU A 533 3.67 15.35 -14.23
N MET A 534 4.48 16.39 -14.42
CA MET A 534 5.88 16.25 -14.82
C MET A 534 6.71 15.56 -13.74
N ASN A 535 6.51 15.91 -12.46
CA ASN A 535 7.13 15.21 -11.34
C ASN A 535 6.74 13.73 -11.32
N ARG A 536 5.46 13.43 -11.49
CA ARG A 536 4.95 12.06 -11.58
C ARG A 536 5.64 11.28 -12.72
N ASN A 537 5.75 11.87 -13.91
CA ASN A 537 6.43 11.25 -15.06
C ASN A 537 7.92 10.99 -14.77
N ASN A 538 8.58 11.88 -14.02
CA ASN A 538 9.95 11.68 -13.55
C ASN A 538 10.07 10.51 -12.58
N VAL A 539 9.19 10.42 -11.57
CA VAL A 539 9.21 9.33 -10.59
C VAL A 539 8.93 7.98 -11.25
N VAL A 540 7.91 7.88 -12.09
CA VAL A 540 7.59 6.61 -12.77
C VAL A 540 8.74 6.17 -13.68
N TYR A 541 9.44 7.11 -14.32
CA TYR A 541 10.61 6.80 -15.14
C TYR A 541 11.75 6.14 -14.34
N GLU A 542 11.94 6.50 -13.06
CA GLU A 542 12.94 5.85 -12.20
C GLU A 542 12.68 4.35 -12.00
N TRP A 543 11.41 3.94 -12.00
CA TRP A 543 11.00 2.55 -11.78
C TRP A 543 10.85 1.76 -13.07
N GLN A 544 10.19 2.35 -14.07
CA GLN A 544 9.78 1.64 -15.27
C GLN A 544 10.64 1.95 -16.49
N PHE A 545 11.53 2.95 -16.42
CA PHE A 545 12.47 3.30 -17.49
C PHE A 545 11.82 3.68 -18.82
N ASN A 546 10.55 4.09 -18.77
CA ASN A 546 9.85 4.75 -19.86
C ASN A 546 9.08 5.96 -19.34
N ARG A 547 8.85 6.91 -20.25
CA ARG A 547 8.16 8.17 -19.98
C ARG A 547 6.85 8.23 -20.75
N ASN A 548 5.88 8.94 -20.21
CA ASN A 548 4.67 9.29 -20.94
C ASN A 548 4.99 10.45 -21.91
N PRO A 549 5.01 10.22 -23.23
CA PRO A 549 5.38 11.23 -24.21
C PRO A 549 4.33 12.33 -24.34
N PHE A 550 3.09 12.09 -23.92
CA PHE A 550 2.02 13.09 -23.95
C PHE A 550 2.13 14.10 -22.79
N ILE A 551 2.97 13.81 -21.79
CA ILE A 551 3.35 14.76 -20.74
C ILE A 551 4.55 15.60 -21.21
N ASP A 552 5.61 14.94 -21.72
CA ASP A 552 6.82 15.63 -22.17
C ASP A 552 6.59 16.45 -23.46
N MET A 553 5.70 16.00 -24.34
CA MET A 553 5.39 16.62 -25.64
C MET A 553 3.87 16.54 -25.92
N PRO A 554 3.05 17.37 -25.23
CA PRO A 554 1.58 17.26 -25.26
C PRO A 554 0.97 17.42 -26.66
N ASP A 555 1.63 18.13 -27.56
CA ASP A 555 1.16 18.30 -28.94
C ASP A 555 1.08 16.96 -29.72
N LEU A 556 1.79 15.91 -29.30
CA LEU A 556 1.73 14.59 -29.95
C LEU A 556 0.31 14.04 -30.09
N ALA A 557 -0.57 14.31 -29.12
CA ALA A 557 -1.96 13.86 -29.18
C ALA A 557 -2.69 14.39 -30.43
N GLU A 558 -2.35 15.61 -30.87
CA GLU A 558 -2.94 16.22 -32.07
C GLU A 558 -2.48 15.57 -33.37
N TYR A 559 -1.26 15.03 -33.41
CA TYR A 559 -0.70 14.36 -34.58
C TYR A 559 -1.16 12.91 -34.72
N ILE A 560 -1.61 12.30 -33.63
CA ILE A 560 -2.07 10.91 -33.62
C ILE A 560 -3.59 10.83 -33.77
N TRP A 561 -4.35 11.63 -33.01
CA TRP A 561 -5.82 11.57 -32.99
C TRP A 561 -6.52 12.89 -33.32
N GLY A 562 -5.81 14.01 -33.23
CA GLY A 562 -6.41 15.34 -33.36
C GLY A 562 -6.31 15.96 -34.76
N ASN A 563 -6.10 17.27 -34.79
CA ASN A 563 -6.24 18.06 -36.02
C ASN A 563 -5.02 17.99 -36.96
N ASN A 564 -3.88 17.50 -36.47
CA ASN A 564 -2.62 17.44 -37.19
C ASN A 564 -2.31 16.03 -37.71
N VAL A 565 -3.30 15.13 -37.71
CA VAL A 565 -3.15 13.80 -38.32
C VAL A 565 -2.77 13.95 -39.80
N GLY A 566 -1.73 13.23 -40.22
CA GLY A 566 -1.12 13.34 -41.55
C GLY A 566 -0.01 14.39 -41.67
N ASP A 567 0.14 15.30 -40.70
CA ASP A 567 1.26 16.23 -40.66
C ASP A 567 2.52 15.57 -40.08
N THR A 568 3.68 16.06 -40.50
CA THR A 568 4.97 15.56 -40.02
C THR A 568 5.32 16.16 -38.67
N TRP A 569 5.60 15.32 -37.67
CA TRP A 569 6.11 15.75 -36.38
C TRP A 569 7.51 16.35 -36.51
N THR A 570 7.77 17.43 -35.79
CA THR A 570 9.10 18.02 -35.66
C THR A 570 9.36 18.26 -34.19
N ASN A 571 10.45 17.70 -33.66
CA ASN A 571 10.81 17.88 -32.27
C ASN A 571 10.94 19.38 -31.95
N PRO A 572 10.33 19.87 -30.86
CA PRO A 572 10.50 21.26 -30.46
C PRO A 572 11.99 21.53 -30.29
N LEU A 573 12.50 22.54 -31.01
CA LEU A 573 13.89 22.96 -30.87
C LEU A 573 14.07 23.38 -29.42
N ARG A 574 14.76 22.55 -28.62
CA ARG A 574 15.23 22.94 -27.30
C ARG A 574 16.17 24.12 -27.50
N VAL A 575 15.64 25.32 -27.30
CA VAL A 575 16.48 26.50 -27.11
C VAL A 575 17.03 26.30 -25.72
N ASP A 576 18.29 25.87 -25.61
CA ASP A 576 19.05 26.07 -24.37
C ASP A 576 18.86 27.55 -24.03
N GLU A 577 18.12 27.82 -22.95
CA GLU A 577 17.79 29.17 -22.54
C GLU A 577 19.11 29.96 -22.48
N PHE A 578 19.18 31.08 -23.20
CA PHE A 578 20.38 31.88 -23.28
C PHE A 578 20.70 32.49 -21.90
N SER A 579 21.44 31.75 -21.07
CA SER A 579 21.83 32.23 -19.75
C SER A 579 22.91 33.29 -19.90
N ALA A 580 22.52 34.56 -19.75
CA ALA A 580 23.43 35.69 -19.69
C ALA A 580 24.43 35.60 -18.51
N VAL A 581 24.27 34.62 -17.61
CA VAL A 581 25.10 34.39 -16.41
C VAL A 581 26.47 33.80 -16.75
N ASP A 582 26.58 32.98 -17.80
CA ASP A 582 27.83 32.30 -18.15
C ASP A 582 28.78 33.12 -19.03
N VAL A 583 28.30 34.25 -19.56
CA VAL A 583 29.14 35.17 -20.32
C VAL A 583 29.91 36.12 -19.38
N ARG A 584 31.23 35.97 -19.36
CA ARG A 584 32.14 36.76 -18.52
C ARG A 584 33.14 37.55 -19.36
N VAL A 585 33.36 38.81 -19.00
CA VAL A 585 34.37 39.69 -19.61
C VAL A 585 35.35 40.15 -18.53
N TYR A 586 36.60 39.69 -18.58
CA TYR A 586 37.60 39.93 -17.52
C TYR A 586 39.05 39.99 -18.06
N PRO A 587 39.99 40.68 -17.37
CA PRO A 587 39.76 41.53 -16.22
C PRO A 587 38.97 42.78 -16.61
N ASN A 588 38.14 43.25 -15.68
CA ASN A 588 37.36 44.47 -15.82
C ASN A 588 37.53 45.29 -14.52
N PRO A 589 38.35 46.35 -14.52
CA PRO A 589 38.91 47.04 -15.69
C PRO A 589 40.04 46.30 -16.43
N SER A 590 40.10 46.44 -17.75
CA SER A 590 41.19 45.96 -18.61
C SER A 590 42.21 47.06 -18.89
N ASN A 591 43.44 46.69 -19.28
CA ASN A 591 44.50 47.64 -19.64
C ASN A 591 44.98 47.40 -21.09
N ARG A 592 45.49 46.20 -21.37
CA ARG A 592 45.95 45.80 -22.72
C ARG A 592 45.22 44.59 -23.27
N THR A 593 44.64 43.78 -22.40
CA THR A 593 44.00 42.52 -22.76
C THR A 593 42.75 42.30 -21.93
N PHE A 594 41.74 41.71 -22.53
CA PHE A 594 40.61 41.12 -21.82
C PHE A 594 40.19 39.82 -22.50
N THR A 595 39.55 38.97 -21.72
CA THR A 595 39.06 37.65 -22.09
C THR A 595 37.54 37.68 -22.03
N ILE A 596 36.94 37.13 -23.08
CA ILE A 596 35.53 36.80 -23.15
C ILE A 596 35.42 35.30 -22.94
N THR A 597 34.68 34.86 -21.93
CA THR A 597 34.32 33.46 -21.72
C THR A 597 32.82 33.32 -21.94
N ALA A 598 32.45 32.41 -22.83
CA ALA A 598 31.09 32.10 -23.24
C ALA A 598 31.07 30.58 -23.59
N PRO A 599 31.03 29.69 -22.57
CA PRO A 599 31.17 28.25 -22.74
C PRO A 599 30.14 27.70 -23.74
N GLN A 600 30.56 26.78 -24.62
CA GLN A 600 29.73 26.16 -25.66
C GLN A 600 29.09 27.12 -26.69
N LEU A 601 29.42 28.41 -26.66
CA LEU A 601 28.88 29.39 -27.61
C LEU A 601 29.88 29.74 -28.72
N SER A 602 29.37 30.03 -29.91
CA SER A 602 30.10 30.69 -30.99
C SER A 602 29.25 31.77 -31.66
N GLY A 603 29.90 32.79 -32.21
CA GLY A 603 29.19 33.90 -32.84
C GLY A 603 30.08 35.11 -33.07
N GLU A 604 29.50 36.30 -33.02
CA GLU A 604 30.16 37.59 -33.21
C GLU A 604 30.20 38.41 -31.92
N ALA A 605 31.38 38.88 -31.52
CA ALA A 605 31.61 39.79 -30.41
C ALA A 605 31.92 41.20 -30.96
N ILE A 606 31.03 42.15 -30.70
CA ILE A 606 31.08 43.53 -31.17
C ILE A 606 31.40 44.45 -29.98
N ILE A 607 32.37 45.35 -30.16
CA ILE A 607 32.75 46.33 -29.15
C ILE A 607 32.22 47.71 -29.56
N TYR A 608 31.46 48.35 -28.67
CA TYR A 608 30.94 49.70 -28.82
C TYR A 608 31.60 50.67 -27.84
N ASP A 609 31.79 51.92 -28.25
CA ASP A 609 32.11 53.01 -27.31
C ASP A 609 30.86 53.52 -26.58
N GLN A 610 31.05 54.41 -25.61
CA GLN A 610 29.96 55.02 -24.83
C GLN A 610 28.92 55.81 -25.65
N THR A 611 29.19 56.10 -26.93
CA THR A 611 28.23 56.77 -27.83
C THR A 611 27.45 55.78 -28.70
N GLY A 612 27.67 54.47 -28.52
CA GLY A 612 27.06 53.42 -29.33
C GLY A 612 27.73 53.22 -30.69
N ARG A 613 28.89 53.83 -30.94
CA ARG A 613 29.63 53.63 -32.18
C ARG A 613 30.42 52.33 -32.10
N ARG A 614 30.27 51.48 -33.12
CA ARG A 614 31.02 50.23 -33.28
C ARG A 614 32.51 50.52 -33.47
N ILE A 615 33.33 49.98 -32.59
CA ILE A 615 34.80 50.09 -32.61
C ILE A 615 35.40 48.91 -33.37
N HIS A 616 35.07 47.68 -32.99
CA HIS A 616 35.54 46.45 -33.64
C HIS A 616 34.49 45.34 -33.58
N SER A 617 34.67 44.33 -34.43
CA SER A 617 33.91 43.09 -34.41
C SER A 617 34.86 41.90 -34.58
N TYR A 618 34.59 40.81 -33.87
CA TYR A 618 35.39 39.59 -33.89
C TYR A 618 34.52 38.34 -33.87
N PRO A 619 34.86 37.28 -34.62
CA PRO A 619 34.27 35.97 -34.37
C PRO A 619 34.80 35.40 -33.05
N PHE A 620 33.93 34.77 -32.25
CA PHE A 620 34.30 34.11 -31.00
C PHE A 620 33.81 32.66 -30.98
N LYS A 621 34.49 31.81 -30.19
CA LYS A 621 34.05 30.45 -29.83
C LYS A 621 34.60 30.08 -28.46
N ASN A 622 33.74 29.65 -27.53
CA ASN A 622 34.04 29.25 -26.15
C ASN A 622 34.77 30.31 -25.30
N ILE A 623 36.04 30.56 -25.60
CA ILE A 623 36.88 31.53 -24.91
C ILE A 623 37.67 32.31 -25.96
N MET A 624 37.65 33.63 -25.85
CA MET A 624 38.39 34.52 -26.74
C MET A 624 39.22 35.51 -25.92
N VAL A 625 40.52 35.61 -26.21
CA VAL A 625 41.41 36.62 -25.62
C VAL A 625 41.67 37.72 -26.64
N LEU A 626 41.40 38.97 -26.26
CA LEU A 626 41.53 40.15 -27.11
C LEU A 626 42.60 41.10 -26.57
N ASN A 627 43.52 41.52 -27.44
CA ASN A 627 44.44 42.62 -27.18
C ASN A 627 43.82 43.93 -27.68
N HIS A 628 43.90 45.01 -26.90
CA HIS A 628 43.40 46.33 -27.28
C HIS A 628 44.38 47.45 -26.95
N ASN A 629 44.20 48.58 -27.65
CA ASN A 629 44.85 49.86 -27.35
C ASN A 629 43.80 50.99 -27.23
N TYR A 630 42.62 50.63 -26.73
CA TYR A 630 41.51 51.56 -26.54
C TYR A 630 41.87 52.62 -25.50
N PRO A 631 41.53 53.91 -25.72
CA PRO A 631 41.67 54.93 -24.70
C PRO A 631 40.89 54.57 -23.43
N SER A 632 41.37 55.02 -22.27
CA SER A 632 40.69 54.82 -20.98
C SER A 632 39.25 55.34 -21.04
N GLY A 633 38.30 54.51 -20.63
CA GLY A 633 36.87 54.80 -20.80
C GLY A 633 35.97 53.58 -20.62
N VAL A 634 34.67 53.78 -20.80
CA VAL A 634 33.65 52.72 -20.74
C VAL A 634 33.28 52.27 -22.15
N TYR A 635 33.26 50.95 -22.35
CA TYR A 635 32.90 50.26 -23.57
C TYR A 635 31.84 49.21 -23.29
N TYR A 636 31.15 48.77 -24.33
CA TYR A 636 30.17 47.69 -24.27
C TYR A 636 30.60 46.57 -25.22
N VAL A 637 30.63 45.34 -24.71
CA VAL A 637 30.92 44.14 -25.49
C VAL A 637 29.60 43.40 -25.68
N THR A 638 29.09 43.42 -26.90
CA THR A 638 27.87 42.72 -27.31
C THR A 638 28.26 41.43 -28.00
N LEU A 639 27.83 40.29 -27.47
CA LEU A 639 28.00 39.00 -28.11
C LEU A 639 26.67 38.61 -28.73
N THR A 640 26.68 38.31 -30.02
CA THR A 640 25.54 37.78 -30.78
C THR A 640 25.88 36.37 -31.23
N SER A 641 25.00 35.43 -30.94
CA SER A 641 25.08 34.02 -31.33
C SER A 641 23.74 33.58 -31.92
N ASP A 642 23.69 32.37 -32.47
CA ASP A 642 22.48 31.83 -33.10
C ASP A 642 21.32 31.65 -32.11
N ILE A 643 21.61 31.61 -30.80
CA ILE A 643 20.63 31.45 -29.72
C ILE A 643 20.27 32.76 -28.99
N GLY A 644 20.94 33.89 -29.27
CA GLY A 644 20.65 35.15 -28.56
C GLY A 644 21.78 36.19 -28.55
N THR A 645 21.51 37.34 -27.92
CA THR A 645 22.46 38.46 -27.78
C THR A 645 22.59 38.92 -26.33
N VAL A 646 23.82 39.06 -25.81
CA VAL A 646 24.11 39.65 -24.49
C VAL A 646 25.05 40.83 -24.63
N THR A 647 24.89 41.86 -23.79
CA THR A 647 25.82 42.98 -23.70
C THR A 647 26.43 43.07 -22.30
N LYS A 648 27.77 43.13 -22.21
CA LYS A 648 28.53 43.31 -20.98
C LYS A 648 29.32 44.61 -21.01
N ARG A 649 29.38 45.31 -19.88
CA ARG A 649 30.17 46.54 -19.74
C ARG A 649 31.66 46.21 -19.53
N LEU A 650 32.55 46.87 -20.26
CA LEU A 650 34.01 46.80 -20.12
C LEU A 650 34.57 48.18 -19.76
N ILE A 651 35.37 48.26 -18.70
CA ILE A 651 36.09 49.47 -18.31
C ILE A 651 37.54 49.31 -18.77
N VAL A 652 38.06 50.26 -19.55
CA VAL A 652 39.48 50.31 -19.94
C VAL A 652 40.19 51.36 -19.09
N ARG A 653 41.32 50.99 -18.49
CA ARG A 653 42.17 51.88 -17.68
C ARG A 653 43.45 52.25 -18.40
#